data_AF-A0A3C1W5F5-F1
#
_entry.id   AF-A0A3C1W5F5-F1
#
_cell.length_a   1.000
_cell.length_b   1.000
_cell.length_c   1.000
_cell.angle_alpha   90.00
_cell.angle_beta   90.00
_cell.angle_gamma   90.00
#
_symmetry.space_group_name_H-M   'P 1'
#
loop_
_entity.id
_entity.type
_entity.pdbx_description
1 polymer ?
#
loop_
_entity_poly.entity_id
_entity_poly.type
_entity_poly.pdbx_seq_one_letter_code
_entity_poly.pdbx_strand_id
1 'polypeptide(L)'
;MPFPAVFLCLLAAGSALAQHDGWTTTTVPQEGGWKGASGFGWYRAYVKIPREWQGSRLLLVVDTISDVDEAFFNGAKVGANGSMPPLFGKPSSNIRRPFVIEPDQIRFGKANLIAWRVFNKEGKGGILKGPLHLTRINDAIDLTGQWLFRRGDVPSWAHWGKNPEAETASYLSLAGAEHAGHRGVIPADKEWRRQLLSAVSQHFDGNKNPYARADDKGQPSSHEQALDLFETGAGLTVETVLSEPEVRQPLCMDFDERGRLWVVQYIQYPNPAGLKVLTWDKHLRKVFDQVPPPPPFTSSAHQIFAGRDKITIHEDTNGDGKYDLHKTFLDKLNMVTSLAHGNNGVWVLHPPYLLFYPDRNQDDIPDSEPIVHLSGFNLEDTHSLSNSLKFGPDGWLYGCTGSTVTARVRVHLDETAPRYPFLGQNIWRYHPTRHDFELFAEGGWNNFGVDFDAVGRLYSGTNGTQQAVHFVQGGYYQKGFGKHGPHTNPYSFGHFFGMPIKGERIRLVHQWIHYSSGEIPQLEGRLVGPNSLGNKIHALRMEPRGSTFTTIEEQNPLRTNDQWFRPVHCAVGPDGSIYVADFYDARITHVDPRDNWDRSNGRIHRIRASDSKTSKPPDLGKLSSTQLVDKLLEKNQWARRHARRLLRTRSAEPSLDELGRIVKEYNPDNDRSEQQALEALWILQGTSLPKTNPSEMKEILLAALGSSSPDLQRWAIRIAADHGTPLGPALVEIASGTKHAEVISQLASAARILGDRSLIEALARRGEFSADPFIPLQLWWALESLISHHPVQARELLSYSGFWDTPLFESILSERVGRRYMAERSPESLKMCAQLLTRAKGSKHLGSLIRGMVRALEGTSLDPVPPELDAALAYLWKNGDVSGEVIQLSLRLRSPQALAAARPLLKATSTPLSQRLDLIKALGELADAPSEEIFLALVRNEKMEPAIRLAALTGLRRYSGEDIPSTLLSLYPRLQGDLRQVSQSLLASRPEWAHQLLLAVKDGIIDKASISQANILLMNHYEDSEIKSLLTQHFRPSPRSNKEKAERITEIKALLSAEKPIGNPSDGYTVFAQQCAACHRFKDQGRDIGPDLTGYEMKNLDYLVPAIVDPNLGIREGFELSTITLRPAGNATSAILTGFITDTNDLTVTIKDLSGISTVIARKDLSQLTRAPVSVMPDGLLDLLNAQQIRDLVAYLQSKS
;
A
#
# COMPACT_ATOMS: atom_id res chain seq x y z
N MET A 1 -23.02 24.40 -66.26
CA MET A 1 -21.86 24.94 -65.54
C MET A 1 -21.64 24.13 -64.28
N PRO A 2 -20.48 23.51 -64.07
CA PRO A 2 -20.13 22.89 -62.81
C PRO A 2 -19.50 23.94 -61.87
N PHE A 3 -19.91 23.96 -60.61
CA PHE A 3 -19.11 24.58 -59.56
C PHE A 3 -17.85 23.72 -59.32
N PRO A 4 -16.63 24.28 -59.34
CA PRO A 4 -15.42 23.48 -59.22
C PRO A 4 -15.19 23.06 -57.77
N ALA A 5 -14.86 21.77 -57.60
CA ALA A 5 -14.56 21.07 -56.36
C ALA A 5 -13.33 21.60 -55.56
N VAL A 6 -12.84 22.80 -55.86
CA VAL A 6 -11.59 23.35 -55.31
C VAL A 6 -11.80 24.03 -53.94
N PHE A 7 -13.02 24.48 -53.61
CA PHE A 7 -13.26 25.22 -52.37
C PHE A 7 -13.48 24.35 -51.11
N LEU A 8 -13.88 23.08 -51.25
CA LEU A 8 -13.99 22.16 -50.10
C LEU A 8 -12.64 21.59 -49.65
N CYS A 9 -11.65 21.45 -50.55
CA CYS A 9 -10.33 20.94 -50.19
C CYS A 9 -9.47 21.95 -49.40
N LEU A 10 -9.65 23.26 -49.64
CA LEU A 10 -8.88 24.31 -48.94
C LEU A 10 -9.33 24.54 -47.49
N LEU A 11 -10.63 24.37 -47.18
CA LEU A 11 -11.13 24.44 -45.80
C LEU A 11 -10.74 23.22 -44.96
N ALA A 12 -10.68 22.03 -45.56
CA ALA A 12 -10.21 20.83 -44.88
C ALA A 12 -8.69 20.89 -44.59
N ALA A 13 -7.88 21.36 -45.54
CA ALA A 13 -6.43 21.51 -45.34
C ALA A 13 -6.07 22.58 -44.28
N GLY A 14 -6.81 23.69 -44.23
CA GLY A 14 -6.64 24.72 -43.19
C GLY A 14 -7.02 24.24 -41.79
N SER A 15 -8.03 23.37 -41.66
CA SER A 15 -8.43 22.77 -40.38
C SER A 15 -7.46 21.70 -39.86
N ALA A 16 -6.75 20.99 -40.74
CA ALA A 16 -5.79 19.96 -40.36
C ALA A 16 -4.53 20.56 -39.72
N LEU A 17 -4.01 21.66 -40.26
CA LEU A 17 -2.87 22.40 -39.69
C LEU A 17 -3.19 23.02 -38.32
N ALA A 18 -4.44 23.44 -38.10
CA ALA A 18 -4.87 24.01 -36.81
C ALA A 18 -4.77 23.01 -35.63
N GLN A 19 -4.75 21.70 -35.90
CA GLN A 19 -4.72 20.68 -34.85
C GLN A 19 -3.36 20.53 -34.15
N HIS A 20 -2.27 20.93 -34.84
CA HIS A 20 -0.89 20.94 -34.33
C HIS A 20 -0.30 22.35 -34.27
N ASP A 21 -1.15 23.36 -34.07
CA ASP A 21 -0.70 24.75 -34.02
C ASP A 21 0.41 24.97 -32.97
N GLY A 22 1.54 25.54 -33.41
CA GLY A 22 2.75 25.74 -32.62
C GLY A 22 3.70 24.54 -32.48
N TRP A 23 3.45 23.40 -33.14
CA TRP A 23 4.40 22.27 -33.22
C TRP A 23 5.26 22.34 -34.49
N THR A 24 6.49 21.85 -34.40
CA THR A 24 7.45 21.76 -35.53
C THR A 24 7.95 20.33 -35.70
N THR A 25 8.34 19.90 -36.90
CA THR A 25 8.92 18.55 -37.09
C THR A 25 10.40 18.53 -36.72
N THR A 26 10.86 17.47 -36.05
CA THR A 26 12.27 17.22 -35.75
C THR A 26 12.62 15.75 -35.92
N THR A 27 13.85 15.44 -36.34
CA THR A 27 14.33 14.06 -36.43
C THR A 27 14.76 13.54 -35.06
N VAL A 28 14.32 12.34 -34.69
CA VAL A 28 14.63 11.64 -33.43
C VAL A 28 15.24 10.27 -33.74
N PRO A 29 16.38 9.88 -33.15
CA PRO A 29 17.20 10.68 -32.25
C PRO A 29 17.78 11.91 -32.96
N GLN A 30 17.87 13.01 -32.22
CA GLN A 30 18.41 14.27 -32.70
C GLN A 30 19.88 14.36 -32.29
N GLU A 31 20.78 14.04 -33.21
CA GLU A 31 22.21 14.11 -32.94
C GLU A 31 22.63 15.57 -32.64
N GLY A 32 23.06 15.83 -31.41
CA GLY A 32 23.36 17.18 -30.91
C GLY A 32 22.21 17.90 -30.18
N GLY A 33 21.01 17.31 -30.13
CA GLY A 33 19.85 17.83 -29.41
C GLY A 33 19.25 19.13 -29.97
N TRP A 34 18.21 19.65 -29.31
CA TRP A 34 17.69 20.98 -29.62
C TRP A 34 18.64 22.05 -29.08
N LYS A 35 18.96 23.03 -29.92
CA LYS A 35 19.83 24.17 -29.59
C LYS A 35 18.99 25.31 -29.01
N GLY A 36 19.47 25.95 -27.95
CA GLY A 36 18.84 27.15 -27.37
C GLY A 36 18.88 27.17 -25.83
N ALA A 37 18.18 28.15 -25.23
CA ALA A 37 18.10 28.30 -23.78
C ALA A 37 17.48 27.07 -23.08
N SER A 38 17.86 26.85 -21.82
CA SER A 38 17.30 25.80 -20.95
C SER A 38 15.78 25.88 -20.84
N GLY A 39 15.13 24.74 -20.56
CA GLY A 39 13.68 24.67 -20.42
C GLY A 39 13.08 23.34 -20.85
N PHE A 40 11.75 23.29 -20.87
CA PHE A 40 10.98 22.12 -21.26
C PHE A 40 10.79 22.03 -22.77
N GLY A 41 10.87 20.81 -23.29
CA GLY A 41 10.54 20.43 -24.66
C GLY A 41 9.66 19.19 -24.66
N TRP A 42 8.68 19.17 -25.54
CA TRP A 42 7.80 18.03 -25.76
C TRP A 42 8.05 17.43 -27.12
N TYR A 43 8.09 16.10 -27.16
CA TYR A 43 8.19 15.29 -28.35
C TYR A 43 6.90 14.49 -28.49
N ARG A 44 6.31 14.43 -29.69
CA ARG A 44 5.17 13.56 -29.98
C ARG A 44 5.40 12.72 -31.23
N ALA A 45 5.06 11.45 -31.14
CA ALA A 45 4.96 10.57 -32.31
C ALA A 45 3.64 9.80 -32.26
N TYR A 46 3.20 9.43 -33.45
CA TYR A 46 2.02 8.59 -33.64
C TYR A 46 2.49 7.28 -34.23
N VAL A 47 2.17 6.19 -33.55
CA VAL A 47 2.59 4.85 -33.96
C VAL A 47 1.37 3.96 -34.17
N LYS A 48 1.30 3.32 -35.33
CA LYS A 48 0.31 2.28 -35.57
C LYS A 48 0.87 0.97 -35.03
N ILE A 49 0.28 0.48 -33.94
CA ILE A 49 0.71 -0.79 -33.35
C ILE A 49 -0.03 -1.92 -34.08
N PRO A 50 0.68 -2.93 -34.60
CA PRO A 50 0.05 -4.00 -35.36
C PRO A 50 -1.00 -4.76 -34.55
N ARG A 51 -2.07 -5.21 -35.21
CA ARG A 51 -3.18 -5.91 -34.51
C ARG A 51 -2.72 -7.27 -33.97
N GLU A 52 -1.76 -7.90 -34.63
CA GLU A 52 -1.12 -9.15 -34.23
C GLU A 52 -0.25 -9.03 -32.96
N TRP A 53 -0.09 -7.83 -32.39
CA TRP A 53 0.55 -7.62 -31.08
C TRP A 53 -0.46 -7.60 -29.93
N GLN A 54 -1.75 -7.76 -30.21
CA GLN A 54 -2.81 -7.71 -29.20
C GLN A 54 -2.51 -8.63 -28.00
N GLY A 55 -2.65 -8.08 -26.80
CA GLY A 55 -2.36 -8.77 -25.52
C GLY A 55 -0.90 -8.72 -25.08
N SER A 56 0.04 -8.30 -25.94
CA SER A 56 1.44 -8.13 -25.57
C SER A 56 1.64 -6.91 -24.68
N ARG A 57 2.45 -7.05 -23.63
CA ARG A 57 3.04 -5.90 -22.95
C ARG A 57 4.18 -5.37 -23.79
N LEU A 58 4.25 -4.05 -23.90
CA LEU A 58 5.29 -3.39 -24.67
C LEU A 58 6.23 -2.65 -23.73
N LEU A 59 7.53 -2.71 -24.02
CA LEU A 59 8.49 -1.82 -23.42
C LEU A 59 8.72 -0.64 -24.36
N LEU A 60 8.38 0.56 -23.89
CA LEU A 60 8.82 1.79 -24.52
C LEU A 60 10.26 2.05 -24.09
N VAL A 61 11.17 1.93 -25.06
CA VAL A 61 12.61 1.95 -24.85
C VAL A 61 13.23 3.15 -25.53
N VAL A 62 13.90 3.97 -24.73
CA VAL A 62 14.73 5.06 -25.20
C VAL A 62 16.06 5.01 -24.49
N ASP A 63 17.13 5.11 -25.27
CA ASP A 63 18.47 4.96 -24.75
C ASP A 63 19.00 6.26 -24.14
N THR A 64 19.53 7.16 -24.95
CA THR A 64 20.12 8.41 -24.44
C THR A 64 19.14 9.57 -24.58
N ILE A 65 18.67 10.09 -23.45
CA ILE A 65 17.91 11.35 -23.38
C ILE A 65 18.71 12.30 -22.49
N SER A 66 18.91 13.53 -22.95
CA SER A 66 19.54 14.56 -22.12
C SER A 66 18.65 14.85 -20.93
N ASP A 67 19.28 14.95 -19.76
CA ASP A 67 18.62 15.39 -18.54
C ASP A 67 17.37 14.54 -18.19
N VAL A 68 16.33 15.16 -17.63
CA VAL A 68 15.20 14.45 -17.01
C VAL A 68 14.01 14.38 -17.96
N ASP A 69 13.25 13.30 -17.83
CA ASP A 69 12.21 13.00 -18.80
C ASP A 69 11.01 12.23 -18.23
N GLU A 70 9.84 12.43 -18.83
CA GLU A 70 8.60 11.75 -18.53
C GLU A 70 8.00 11.20 -19.81
N ALA A 71 7.62 9.93 -19.78
CA ALA A 71 6.98 9.25 -20.89
C ALA A 71 5.49 9.10 -20.64
N PHE A 72 4.71 9.45 -21.65
CA PHE A 72 3.26 9.32 -21.68
C PHE A 72 2.84 8.51 -22.90
N PHE A 73 1.85 7.64 -22.69
CA PHE A 73 1.25 6.82 -23.73
C PHE A 73 -0.26 7.06 -23.73
N ASN A 74 -0.80 7.58 -24.83
CA ASN A 74 -2.19 7.98 -24.95
C ASN A 74 -2.68 8.90 -23.80
N GLY A 75 -1.82 9.79 -23.30
CA GLY A 75 -2.10 10.69 -22.17
C GLY A 75 -1.79 10.10 -20.79
N ALA A 76 -1.69 8.79 -20.65
CA ALA A 76 -1.33 8.16 -19.37
C ALA A 76 0.19 8.20 -19.17
N LYS A 77 0.64 8.67 -18.00
CA LYS A 77 2.06 8.59 -17.63
C LYS A 77 2.46 7.13 -17.42
N VAL A 78 3.43 6.65 -18.19
CA VAL A 78 3.92 5.25 -18.14
C VAL A 78 5.31 5.14 -17.51
N GLY A 79 6.03 6.25 -17.39
CA GLY A 79 7.35 6.25 -16.80
C GLY A 79 7.95 7.63 -16.69
N ALA A 80 9.07 7.70 -15.97
CA ALA A 80 9.90 8.88 -15.85
C ALA A 80 11.34 8.47 -15.53
N ASN A 81 12.32 9.27 -15.95
CA ASN A 81 13.70 9.17 -15.51
C ASN A 81 14.18 10.48 -14.91
N GLY A 82 14.85 10.35 -13.77
CA GLY A 82 15.11 11.49 -12.89
C GLY A 82 13.79 12.08 -12.40
N SER A 83 13.78 13.38 -12.17
CA SER A 83 12.56 14.05 -11.75
C SER A 83 12.48 15.43 -12.40
N MET A 84 11.28 15.77 -12.89
CA MET A 84 11.06 17.04 -13.54
C MET A 84 11.39 18.18 -12.60
N PRO A 85 11.88 19.33 -13.11
CA PRO A 85 11.99 20.50 -12.26
C PRO A 85 10.68 20.75 -11.51
N PRO A 86 10.79 21.08 -10.22
CA PRO A 86 12.01 21.53 -9.59
C PRO A 86 12.70 20.41 -8.80
N LEU A 87 12.55 19.13 -9.18
CA LEU A 87 13.26 17.96 -8.63
C LEU A 87 14.43 17.48 -9.53
N PHE A 88 15.34 18.36 -9.95
CA PHE A 88 16.27 17.98 -11.04
C PHE A 88 17.36 17.05 -10.51
N GLY A 89 17.12 15.75 -10.57
CA GLY A 89 18.12 14.74 -10.24
C GLY A 89 19.08 14.62 -11.40
N LYS A 90 20.39 14.40 -11.17
CA LYS A 90 21.32 14.00 -12.23
C LYS A 90 20.81 12.67 -12.81
N PRO A 91 20.07 12.67 -13.92
CA PRO A 91 19.71 11.43 -14.55
C PRO A 91 20.98 10.92 -15.22
N SER A 92 21.17 9.60 -15.27
CA SER A 92 22.13 9.14 -16.26
C SER A 92 21.48 9.37 -17.62
N SER A 93 21.98 10.37 -18.34
CA SER A 93 21.60 10.60 -19.72
C SER A 93 21.89 9.37 -20.58
N ASN A 94 22.77 8.48 -20.12
CA ASN A 94 23.20 7.24 -20.77
C ASN A 94 22.57 5.96 -20.17
N ILE A 95 21.40 6.03 -19.53
CA ILE A 95 20.65 4.82 -19.10
C ILE A 95 19.53 4.51 -20.08
N ARG A 96 19.55 3.30 -20.64
CA ARG A 96 18.42 2.73 -21.37
C ARG A 96 17.23 2.51 -20.45
N ARG A 97 16.06 3.08 -20.79
CA ARG A 97 14.84 3.05 -19.98
C ARG A 97 13.83 2.06 -20.55
N PRO A 98 13.42 0.99 -19.85
CA PRO A 98 12.27 0.20 -20.24
C PRO A 98 11.02 0.64 -19.46
N PHE A 99 10.12 1.39 -20.09
CA PHE A 99 8.81 1.70 -19.49
C PHE A 99 7.74 0.73 -19.97
N VAL A 100 7.01 0.14 -19.03
CA VAL A 100 5.97 -0.85 -19.33
C VAL A 100 4.72 -0.13 -19.79
N ILE A 101 4.21 -0.55 -20.95
CA ILE A 101 2.89 -0.17 -21.44
C ILE A 101 2.01 -1.40 -21.36
N GLU A 102 0.94 -1.29 -20.58
CA GLU A 102 -0.03 -2.36 -20.42
C GLU A 102 -0.92 -2.49 -21.68
N PRO A 103 -1.37 -3.71 -22.04
CA PRO A 103 -2.18 -3.93 -23.23
C PRO A 103 -3.45 -3.09 -23.28
N ASP A 104 -4.03 -2.78 -22.12
CA ASP A 104 -5.26 -1.98 -21.99
C ASP A 104 -5.05 -0.49 -22.26
N GLN A 105 -3.80 -0.03 -22.32
CA GLN A 105 -3.42 1.33 -22.71
C GLN A 105 -3.21 1.46 -24.24
N ILE A 106 -3.21 0.34 -24.96
CA ILE A 106 -2.85 0.25 -26.39
C ILE A 106 -4.08 0.14 -27.29
N ARG A 107 -4.15 0.99 -28.31
CA ARG A 107 -5.12 0.93 -29.40
C ARG A 107 -4.56 0.05 -30.53
N PHE A 108 -4.67 -1.28 -30.40
CA PHE A 108 -4.15 -2.22 -31.41
C PHE A 108 -4.82 -2.03 -32.78
N GLY A 109 -4.02 -2.09 -33.85
CA GLY A 109 -4.44 -1.85 -35.22
C GLY A 109 -4.75 -0.38 -35.55
N LYS A 110 -4.66 0.53 -34.57
CA LYS A 110 -4.92 1.98 -34.70
C LYS A 110 -3.69 2.79 -34.30
N ALA A 111 -3.74 4.10 -34.52
CA ALA A 111 -2.70 5.02 -34.10
C ALA A 111 -2.72 5.24 -32.58
N ASN A 112 -1.53 5.25 -31.98
CA ASN A 112 -1.29 5.53 -30.58
C ASN A 112 -0.39 6.76 -30.45
N LEU A 113 -0.65 7.59 -29.44
CA LEU A 113 0.16 8.76 -29.14
C LEU A 113 1.26 8.37 -28.14
N ILE A 114 2.50 8.60 -28.54
CA ILE A 114 3.65 8.65 -27.64
C ILE A 114 3.98 10.12 -27.42
N ALA A 115 3.98 10.57 -26.17
CA ALA A 115 4.42 11.91 -25.80
C ALA A 115 5.57 11.82 -24.79
N TRP A 116 6.63 12.56 -25.07
CA TRP A 116 7.80 12.63 -24.21
C TRP A 116 8.02 14.07 -23.77
N ARG A 117 7.99 14.31 -22.47
CA ARG A 117 8.37 15.58 -21.88
C ARG A 117 9.82 15.46 -21.47
N VAL A 118 10.66 16.39 -21.91
CA VAL A 118 12.10 16.44 -21.59
C VAL A 118 12.40 17.81 -21.04
N PHE A 119 13.14 17.89 -19.95
CA PHE A 119 13.66 19.16 -19.46
C PHE A 119 15.16 19.24 -19.67
N ASN A 120 15.60 20.22 -20.43
CA ASN A 120 17.01 20.47 -20.74
C ASN A 120 17.59 21.58 -19.87
N LYS A 121 18.67 21.28 -19.15
CA LYS A 121 19.37 22.22 -18.29
C LYS A 121 20.48 22.99 -19.01
N GLU A 122 21.23 22.33 -19.90
CA GLU A 122 22.52 22.84 -20.41
C GLU A 122 22.50 23.29 -21.88
N GLY A 123 21.29 23.45 -22.46
CA GLY A 123 21.13 23.99 -23.81
C GLY A 123 21.46 23.02 -24.96
N LYS A 124 21.64 21.72 -24.63
CA LYS A 124 21.76 20.60 -25.57
C LYS A 124 20.77 19.49 -25.19
N GLY A 125 19.49 19.72 -25.44
CA GLY A 125 18.41 18.89 -24.92
C GLY A 125 17.90 17.86 -25.89
N GLY A 126 17.23 16.82 -25.43
CA GLY A 126 16.43 15.96 -26.30
C GLY A 126 16.84 14.50 -26.26
N ILE A 127 16.21 13.74 -27.16
CA ILE A 127 16.47 12.31 -27.34
C ILE A 127 17.69 12.20 -28.26
N LEU A 128 18.85 11.94 -27.66
CA LEU A 128 20.17 12.12 -28.30
C LEU A 128 20.64 10.89 -29.08
N LYS A 129 20.36 9.68 -28.59
CA LYS A 129 20.79 8.42 -29.22
C LYS A 129 19.73 7.34 -29.07
N GLY A 130 19.61 6.51 -30.11
CA GLY A 130 18.81 5.28 -30.08
C GLY A 130 19.60 4.09 -29.47
N PRO A 131 18.96 2.92 -29.32
CA PRO A 131 17.68 2.53 -29.93
C PRO A 131 16.45 3.25 -29.34
N LEU A 132 15.47 3.53 -30.21
CA LEU A 132 14.21 4.19 -29.87
C LEU A 132 13.05 3.28 -30.29
N HIS A 133 12.64 2.37 -29.43
CA HIS A 133 11.78 1.26 -29.83
C HIS A 133 10.55 1.14 -28.95
N LEU A 134 9.46 0.71 -29.56
CA LEU A 134 8.38 0.05 -28.85
C LEU A 134 8.54 -1.46 -29.04
N THR A 135 8.96 -2.19 -28.01
CA THR A 135 9.45 -3.56 -28.20
C THR A 135 8.72 -4.61 -27.38
N ARG A 136 8.40 -5.74 -28.03
CA ARG A 136 8.01 -7.00 -27.41
C ARG A 136 9.17 -7.99 -27.45
N ILE A 137 8.99 -9.21 -26.98
CA ILE A 137 10.10 -10.16 -26.79
C ILE A 137 10.89 -10.48 -28.08
N ASN A 138 10.20 -10.58 -29.22
CA ASN A 138 10.80 -11.03 -30.47
C ASN A 138 11.12 -9.91 -31.46
N ASP A 139 10.34 -8.84 -31.46
CA ASP A 139 10.47 -7.74 -32.40
C ASP A 139 10.17 -6.39 -31.72
N ALA A 140 10.35 -5.32 -32.48
CA ALA A 140 10.25 -3.95 -32.04
C ALA A 140 9.70 -3.11 -33.19
N ILE A 141 8.96 -2.04 -32.88
CA ILE A 141 8.71 -0.98 -33.83
C ILE A 141 9.84 0.02 -33.66
N ASP A 142 10.56 0.27 -34.75
CA ASP A 142 11.57 1.31 -34.82
C ASP A 142 10.88 2.68 -34.82
N LEU A 143 11.01 3.44 -33.75
CA LEU A 143 10.41 4.77 -33.62
C LEU A 143 11.34 5.89 -34.12
N THR A 144 12.48 5.56 -34.73
CA THR A 144 13.41 6.56 -35.28
C THR A 144 12.81 7.23 -36.52
N GLY A 145 12.91 8.56 -36.61
CA GLY A 145 12.30 9.33 -37.70
C GLY A 145 11.85 10.71 -37.27
N GLN A 146 10.91 11.30 -38.00
CA GLN A 146 10.33 12.61 -37.75
C GLN A 146 9.29 12.55 -36.64
N TRP A 147 9.49 13.31 -35.57
CA TRP A 147 8.54 13.53 -34.48
C TRP A 147 8.09 15.00 -34.47
N LEU A 148 6.98 15.31 -33.83
CA LEU A 148 6.62 16.69 -33.52
C LEU A 148 7.38 17.15 -32.28
N PHE A 149 7.86 18.39 -32.31
CA PHE A 149 8.57 19.04 -31.23
C PHE A 149 7.98 20.41 -30.95
N ARG A 150 7.84 20.72 -29.66
CA ARG A 150 7.39 22.02 -29.18
C ARG A 150 8.07 22.38 -27.86
N ARG A 151 8.50 23.63 -27.72
CA ARG A 151 9.04 24.17 -26.47
C ARG A 151 7.92 24.67 -25.57
N GLY A 152 8.08 24.50 -24.26
CA GLY A 152 7.12 24.91 -23.25
C GLY A 152 6.76 23.76 -22.32
N ASP A 153 6.04 24.09 -21.25
CA ASP A 153 5.71 23.14 -20.20
C ASP A 153 4.21 23.06 -19.93
N VAL A 154 3.48 22.44 -20.87
CA VAL A 154 2.02 22.35 -20.79
C VAL A 154 1.62 20.87 -20.67
N PRO A 155 1.25 20.39 -19.47
CA PRO A 155 0.93 18.98 -19.25
C PRO A 155 -0.16 18.39 -20.14
N SER A 156 -1.11 19.22 -20.62
CA SER A 156 -2.15 18.76 -21.55
C SER A 156 -1.60 18.29 -22.90
N TRP A 157 -0.36 18.65 -23.27
CA TRP A 157 0.31 18.16 -24.49
C TRP A 157 0.65 16.66 -24.44
N ALA A 158 0.55 16.02 -23.27
CA ALA A 158 0.60 14.56 -23.17
C ALA A 158 -0.62 13.87 -23.79
N HIS A 159 -1.75 14.57 -23.91
CA HIS A 159 -3.05 14.00 -24.27
C HIS A 159 -3.33 14.13 -25.77
N TRP A 160 -4.32 13.38 -26.24
CA TRP A 160 -4.92 13.58 -27.56
C TRP A 160 -5.64 14.94 -27.63
N GLY A 161 -5.71 15.51 -28.83
CA GLY A 161 -6.67 16.55 -29.15
C GLY A 161 -8.10 15.99 -29.28
N LYS A 162 -9.01 16.79 -29.86
CA LYS A 162 -10.43 16.43 -29.96
C LYS A 162 -10.72 15.19 -30.83
N ASN A 163 -9.89 14.88 -31.83
CA ASN A 163 -10.10 13.77 -32.78
C ASN A 163 -8.76 13.09 -33.13
N PRO A 164 -8.48 11.88 -32.59
CA PRO A 164 -7.23 11.15 -32.81
C PRO A 164 -6.90 10.82 -34.27
N GLU A 165 -7.89 10.44 -35.08
CA GLU A 165 -7.71 10.04 -36.47
C GLU A 165 -7.32 11.22 -37.34
N ALA A 166 -8.03 12.35 -37.19
CA ALA A 166 -7.68 13.61 -37.85
C ALA A 166 -6.29 14.10 -37.43
N GLU A 167 -5.96 13.96 -36.15
CA GLU A 167 -4.67 14.40 -35.61
C GLU A 167 -3.50 13.58 -36.18
N THR A 168 -3.72 12.28 -36.36
CA THR A 168 -2.76 11.36 -36.97
C THR A 168 -2.57 11.69 -38.46
N ALA A 169 -3.66 11.92 -39.20
CA ALA A 169 -3.59 12.28 -40.62
C ALA A 169 -2.84 13.62 -40.85
N SER A 170 -3.14 14.62 -40.01
CA SER A 170 -2.42 15.91 -40.01
C SER A 170 -0.94 15.73 -39.71
N TYR A 171 -0.59 14.90 -38.72
CA TYR A 171 0.80 14.56 -38.42
C TYR A 171 1.53 13.91 -39.60
N LEU A 172 0.93 12.91 -40.26
CA LEU A 172 1.52 12.26 -41.43
C LEU A 172 1.75 13.24 -42.59
N SER A 173 0.84 14.21 -42.76
CA SER A 173 1.00 15.30 -43.74
C SER A 173 2.14 16.26 -43.39
N LEU A 174 2.36 16.55 -42.09
CA LEU A 174 3.40 17.45 -41.62
C LEU A 174 4.79 16.80 -41.61
N ALA A 175 4.88 15.57 -41.12
CA ALA A 175 6.13 14.85 -40.90
C ALA A 175 6.59 14.00 -42.10
N GLY A 176 5.71 13.78 -43.09
CA GLY A 176 5.98 12.97 -44.28
C GLY A 176 5.69 11.48 -44.07
N ALA A 177 4.87 10.88 -44.94
CA ALA A 177 4.32 9.53 -44.76
C ALA A 177 5.36 8.41 -44.61
N GLU A 178 6.55 8.54 -45.21
CA GLU A 178 7.61 7.51 -45.15
C GLU A 178 8.57 7.67 -43.95
N HIS A 179 8.49 8.79 -43.23
CA HIS A 179 9.47 9.14 -42.19
C HIS A 179 8.85 9.56 -40.86
N ALA A 180 7.52 9.59 -40.75
CA ALA A 180 6.78 10.04 -39.57
C ALA A 180 6.63 8.95 -38.50
N GLY A 181 7.37 9.09 -37.40
CA GLY A 181 7.04 8.45 -36.11
C GLY A 181 7.48 7.01 -35.94
N HIS A 182 7.62 6.24 -37.03
CA HIS A 182 8.23 4.91 -37.01
C HIS A 182 8.64 4.40 -38.40
N ARG A 183 9.68 3.55 -38.48
CA ARG A 183 10.18 2.89 -39.71
C ARG A 183 9.67 1.47 -39.92
N GLY A 184 8.74 1.03 -39.06
CA GLY A 184 8.12 -0.31 -39.14
C GLY A 184 8.69 -1.30 -38.13
N VAL A 185 8.38 -2.58 -38.32
CA VAL A 185 8.76 -3.65 -37.39
C VAL A 185 10.16 -4.18 -37.73
N ILE A 186 11.03 -4.25 -36.73
CA ILE A 186 12.40 -4.76 -36.77
C ILE A 186 12.60 -5.86 -35.71
N PRO A 187 13.65 -6.70 -35.79
CA PRO A 187 13.97 -7.64 -34.72
C PRO A 187 14.28 -6.94 -33.39
N ALA A 188 13.85 -7.54 -32.27
CA ALA A 188 14.14 -6.99 -30.95
C ALA A 188 15.60 -7.18 -30.58
N ASP A 189 16.13 -6.26 -29.77
CA ASP A 189 17.46 -6.38 -29.17
C ASP A 189 17.45 -7.41 -28.02
N LYS A 190 17.51 -8.68 -28.41
CA LYS A 190 17.48 -9.82 -27.49
C LYS A 190 18.75 -9.93 -26.64
N GLU A 191 19.88 -9.49 -27.16
CA GLU A 191 21.16 -9.56 -26.46
C GLU A 191 21.21 -8.59 -25.28
N TRP A 192 20.78 -7.34 -25.47
CA TRP A 192 20.67 -6.40 -24.35
C TRP A 192 19.74 -6.91 -23.24
N ARG A 193 18.58 -7.49 -23.60
CA ARG A 193 17.68 -8.08 -22.59
C ARG A 193 18.34 -9.23 -21.84
N ARG A 194 19.01 -10.13 -22.56
CA ARG A 194 19.75 -11.23 -21.93
C ARG A 194 20.80 -10.70 -20.95
N GLN A 195 21.53 -9.67 -21.32
CA GLN A 195 22.51 -9.02 -20.45
C GLN A 195 21.85 -8.36 -19.24
N LEU A 196 20.70 -7.69 -19.39
CA LEU A 196 19.95 -7.10 -18.28
C LEU A 196 19.46 -8.16 -17.28
N LEU A 197 18.83 -9.24 -17.78
CA LEU A 197 18.37 -10.35 -16.96
C LEU A 197 19.57 -11.06 -16.27
N SER A 198 20.67 -11.22 -17.01
CA SER A 198 21.92 -11.76 -16.48
C SER A 198 22.56 -10.84 -15.46
N ALA A 199 22.45 -9.51 -15.58
CA ALA A 199 23.01 -8.56 -14.62
C ALA A 199 22.26 -8.61 -13.28
N VAL A 200 20.93 -8.78 -13.31
CA VAL A 200 20.14 -9.06 -12.11
C VAL A 200 20.58 -10.39 -11.51
N SER A 201 20.70 -11.45 -12.30
CA SER A 201 21.22 -12.74 -11.82
C SER A 201 22.65 -12.64 -11.27
N GLN A 202 23.51 -11.83 -11.90
CA GLN A 202 24.91 -11.63 -11.53
C GLN A 202 25.08 -10.81 -10.26
N HIS A 203 24.17 -9.88 -9.98
CA HIS A 203 24.08 -9.24 -8.66
C HIS A 203 23.93 -10.29 -7.55
N PHE A 204 23.35 -11.45 -7.89
CA PHE A 204 23.26 -12.62 -7.04
C PHE A 204 24.31 -13.72 -7.38
N ASP A 205 25.12 -13.59 -8.44
CA ASP A 205 26.21 -14.54 -8.75
C ASP A 205 27.39 -14.29 -7.82
N GLY A 206 27.96 -15.36 -7.27
CA GLY A 206 28.95 -15.25 -6.19
C GLY A 206 28.35 -14.88 -4.84
N ASN A 207 27.15 -14.27 -4.81
CA ASN A 207 26.20 -14.42 -3.70
C ASN A 207 25.66 -15.86 -3.75
N LYS A 208 26.55 -16.80 -3.49
CA LYS A 208 26.18 -18.11 -2.96
C LYS A 208 25.62 -17.81 -1.59
N ASN A 209 24.39 -17.29 -1.52
CA ASN A 209 23.65 -17.30 -0.28
C ASN A 209 23.64 -18.79 0.12
N PRO A 210 24.49 -19.22 1.07
CA PRO A 210 24.54 -20.63 1.42
C PRO A 210 23.19 -21.03 2.04
N TYR A 211 22.37 -20.07 2.45
CA TYR A 211 21.04 -20.20 3.03
C TYR A 211 19.90 -20.29 1.99
N ALA A 212 20.13 -19.97 0.69
CA ALA A 212 19.12 -20.22 -0.37
C ALA A 212 19.06 -21.71 -0.79
N ARG A 213 20.06 -22.50 -0.36
CA ARG A 213 20.23 -23.93 -0.64
C ARG A 213 20.67 -24.80 0.55
N ALA A 214 20.64 -24.31 1.78
CA ALA A 214 20.94 -25.14 2.95
C ALA A 214 19.66 -25.33 3.79
N ASP A 215 18.97 -26.43 3.52
CA ASP A 215 17.83 -26.88 4.31
C ASP A 215 18.37 -27.52 5.61
N ASP A 216 18.93 -26.71 6.52
CA ASP A 216 19.30 -27.15 7.87
C ASP A 216 18.08 -27.52 8.74
N LYS A 217 16.88 -27.23 8.23
CA LYS A 217 15.57 -27.63 8.76
C LYS A 217 15.29 -29.12 8.65
N GLY A 218 16.26 -29.92 8.19
CA GLY A 218 16.15 -31.36 8.05
C GLY A 218 15.26 -31.79 6.88
N GLN A 219 15.06 -33.10 6.76
CA GLN A 219 14.15 -33.68 5.78
C GLN A 219 12.69 -33.44 6.20
N PRO A 220 11.75 -33.33 5.24
CA PRO A 220 10.33 -33.30 5.56
C PRO A 220 9.95 -34.55 6.37
N SER A 221 9.20 -34.35 7.45
CA SER A 221 8.58 -35.44 8.21
C SER A 221 7.50 -36.12 7.36
N SER A 222 7.24 -37.41 7.56
CA SER A 222 6.02 -38.05 7.03
C SER A 222 4.76 -37.50 7.73
N HIS A 223 3.58 -37.72 7.16
CA HIS A 223 2.35 -37.20 7.78
C HIS A 223 2.05 -37.84 9.14
N GLU A 224 2.45 -39.10 9.37
CA GLU A 224 2.36 -39.75 10.68
C GLU A 224 3.34 -39.14 11.68
N GLN A 225 4.60 -38.93 11.26
CA GLN A 225 5.61 -38.30 12.12
C GLN A 225 5.25 -36.85 12.49
N ALA A 226 4.62 -36.11 11.58
CA ALA A 226 4.18 -34.75 11.86
C ALA A 226 3.12 -34.70 12.98
N LEU A 227 2.23 -35.70 13.07
CA LEU A 227 1.24 -35.76 14.14
C LEU A 227 1.87 -35.91 15.52
N ASP A 228 2.98 -36.65 15.63
CA ASP A 228 3.73 -36.80 16.88
C ASP A 228 4.42 -35.49 17.32
N LEU A 229 4.60 -34.54 16.40
CA LEU A 229 5.20 -33.22 16.66
C LEU A 229 4.17 -32.15 17.02
N PHE A 230 2.87 -32.46 16.98
CA PHE A 230 1.82 -31.51 17.30
C PHE A 230 1.50 -31.46 18.79
N GLU A 231 1.47 -30.25 19.33
CA GLU A 231 0.95 -29.94 20.66
C GLU A 231 -0.41 -29.26 20.52
N THR A 232 -1.47 -29.91 21.00
CA THR A 232 -2.84 -29.37 20.92
C THR A 232 -3.23 -28.59 22.18
N GLY A 233 -4.17 -27.66 22.02
CA GLY A 233 -4.84 -27.00 23.14
C GLY A 233 -5.65 -27.99 23.99
N ALA A 234 -6.00 -27.60 25.22
CA ALA A 234 -6.72 -28.49 26.13
C ALA A 234 -8.06 -28.97 25.53
N GLY A 235 -8.31 -30.28 25.62
CA GLY A 235 -9.53 -30.90 25.10
C GLY A 235 -9.62 -31.00 23.58
N LEU A 236 -8.53 -30.75 22.85
CA LEU A 236 -8.47 -30.83 21.41
C LEU A 236 -7.60 -32.00 20.93
N THR A 237 -7.98 -32.57 19.80
CA THR A 237 -7.17 -33.53 19.04
C THR A 237 -6.98 -33.02 17.61
N VAL A 238 -5.89 -33.45 16.98
CA VAL A 238 -5.55 -33.13 15.60
C VAL A 238 -5.33 -34.42 14.82
N GLU A 239 -5.81 -34.45 13.59
CA GLU A 239 -5.59 -35.55 12.65
C GLU A 239 -5.30 -35.03 11.26
N THR A 240 -4.58 -35.80 10.45
CA THR A 240 -4.36 -35.50 9.03
C THR A 240 -5.46 -36.19 8.23
N VAL A 241 -6.28 -35.39 7.53
CA VAL A 241 -7.43 -35.91 6.75
C VAL A 241 -7.11 -36.06 5.26
N LEU A 242 -6.12 -35.32 4.76
CA LEU A 242 -5.58 -35.44 3.41
C LEU A 242 -4.07 -35.16 3.46
N SER A 243 -3.29 -35.88 2.65
CA SER A 243 -1.84 -35.69 2.48
C SER A 243 -1.45 -35.91 1.02
N GLU A 244 -0.17 -35.75 0.71
CA GLU A 244 0.38 -36.26 -0.55
C GLU A 244 0.10 -37.76 -0.75
N PRO A 245 -0.19 -38.23 -2.00
CA PRO A 245 -0.27 -37.47 -3.25
C PRO A 245 -1.63 -36.80 -3.55
N GLU A 246 -2.69 -37.08 -2.78
CA GLU A 246 -4.06 -36.59 -3.02
C GLU A 246 -4.13 -35.06 -3.01
N VAL A 247 -3.43 -34.44 -2.05
CA VAL A 247 -3.26 -33.00 -1.93
C VAL A 247 -1.78 -32.63 -1.88
N ARG A 248 -1.40 -31.56 -2.59
CA ARG A 248 -0.06 -30.97 -2.54
C ARG A 248 -0.18 -29.46 -2.60
N GLN A 249 0.67 -28.76 -1.84
CA GLN A 249 0.70 -27.29 -1.79
C GLN A 249 -0.70 -26.66 -1.65
N PRO A 250 -1.54 -27.09 -0.68
CA PRO A 250 -2.89 -26.54 -0.52
C PRO A 250 -2.80 -25.07 -0.09
N LEU A 251 -3.45 -24.19 -0.85
CA LEU A 251 -3.43 -22.75 -0.59
C LEU A 251 -4.75 -22.23 -0.02
N CYS A 252 -5.88 -22.71 -0.54
CA CYS A 252 -7.22 -22.29 -0.13
C CYS A 252 -8.15 -23.50 -0.08
N MET A 253 -9.06 -23.50 0.88
CA MET A 253 -10.07 -24.54 1.07
C MET A 253 -11.45 -23.93 1.30
N ASP A 254 -12.49 -24.57 0.79
CA ASP A 254 -13.89 -24.23 1.07
C ASP A 254 -14.72 -25.52 1.16
N PHE A 255 -15.83 -25.47 1.88
CA PHE A 255 -16.80 -26.56 1.92
C PHE A 255 -18.01 -26.18 1.08
N ASP A 256 -18.56 -27.13 0.32
CA ASP A 256 -19.82 -26.92 -0.39
C ASP A 256 -21.04 -27.26 0.50
N GLU A 257 -22.25 -27.06 -0.03
CA GLU A 257 -23.52 -27.37 0.64
C GLU A 257 -23.76 -28.87 0.88
N ARG A 258 -22.96 -29.74 0.24
CA ARG A 258 -22.98 -31.19 0.45
C ARG A 258 -21.97 -31.62 1.52
N GLY A 259 -21.23 -30.65 2.08
CA GLY A 259 -20.19 -30.88 3.08
C GLY A 259 -18.90 -31.47 2.52
N ARG A 260 -18.69 -31.38 1.20
CA ARG A 260 -17.46 -31.86 0.55
C ARG A 260 -16.39 -30.78 0.63
N LEU A 261 -15.14 -31.20 0.76
CA LEU A 261 -13.99 -30.33 0.88
C LEU A 261 -13.39 -30.04 -0.50
N TRP A 262 -13.35 -28.77 -0.87
CA TRP A 262 -12.75 -28.28 -2.10
C TRP A 262 -11.40 -27.63 -1.81
N VAL A 263 -10.38 -27.98 -2.58
CA VAL A 263 -9.00 -27.56 -2.32
C VAL A 263 -8.35 -26.99 -3.56
N VAL A 264 -7.81 -25.78 -3.43
CA VAL A 264 -6.90 -25.18 -4.41
C VAL A 264 -5.48 -25.69 -4.13
N GLN A 265 -4.90 -26.41 -5.09
CA GLN A 265 -3.52 -26.90 -5.04
C GLN A 265 -2.61 -26.00 -5.89
N TYR A 266 -1.69 -25.27 -5.26
CA TYR A 266 -0.91 -24.16 -5.83
C TYR A 266 0.50 -24.57 -6.31
N ILE A 267 0.54 -25.63 -7.11
CA ILE A 267 1.75 -26.37 -7.53
C ILE A 267 2.62 -25.55 -8.52
N GLN A 268 2.02 -24.62 -9.28
CA GLN A 268 2.71 -23.81 -10.28
C GLN A 268 3.69 -22.81 -9.66
N TYR A 269 3.45 -22.41 -8.41
CA TYR A 269 4.22 -21.43 -7.67
C TYR A 269 5.75 -21.62 -7.79
N PRO A 270 6.56 -20.54 -7.87
CA PRO A 270 6.21 -19.11 -7.81
C PRO A 270 6.21 -18.38 -9.17
N ASN A 271 6.32 -19.11 -10.28
CA ASN A 271 6.44 -18.48 -11.60
C ASN A 271 5.23 -18.87 -12.44
N PRO A 272 4.46 -17.90 -12.98
CA PRO A 272 3.34 -18.22 -13.87
C PRO A 272 3.82 -18.98 -15.10
N ALA A 273 3.06 -19.98 -15.54
CA ALA A 273 3.37 -20.74 -16.76
C ALA A 273 3.25 -19.85 -18.01
N GLY A 274 4.11 -20.10 -19.01
CA GLY A 274 4.05 -19.47 -20.33
C GLY A 274 4.51 -18.00 -20.40
N LEU A 275 4.69 -17.32 -19.27
CA LEU A 275 5.16 -15.94 -19.22
C LEU A 275 6.68 -15.86 -19.14
N LYS A 276 7.24 -14.86 -19.82
CA LYS A 276 8.68 -14.59 -19.80
C LYS A 276 8.93 -13.25 -19.13
N VAL A 277 9.87 -13.24 -18.19
CA VAL A 277 10.26 -11.99 -17.53
C VAL A 277 11.05 -11.14 -18.51
N LEU A 278 10.58 -9.91 -18.74
CA LEU A 278 11.25 -8.91 -19.57
C LEU A 278 12.27 -8.11 -18.77
N THR A 279 11.93 -7.75 -17.54
CA THR A 279 12.77 -6.99 -16.60
C THR A 279 12.22 -7.12 -15.18
N TRP A 280 13.00 -6.66 -14.21
CA TRP A 280 12.52 -6.36 -12.85
C TRP A 280 12.52 -4.86 -12.63
N ASP A 281 11.68 -4.41 -11.70
CA ASP A 281 11.81 -3.07 -11.14
C ASP A 281 12.73 -3.06 -9.92
N LYS A 282 12.93 -1.88 -9.32
CA LYS A 282 13.77 -1.68 -8.13
C LYS A 282 13.28 -2.42 -6.87
N HIS A 283 12.06 -2.96 -6.88
CA HIS A 283 11.46 -3.73 -5.79
C HIS A 283 11.41 -5.22 -6.12
N LEU A 284 12.18 -5.69 -7.10
CA LEU A 284 12.20 -7.07 -7.59
C LEU A 284 10.84 -7.56 -8.11
N ARG A 285 9.95 -6.64 -8.52
CA ARG A 285 8.68 -6.99 -9.17
C ARG A 285 8.94 -7.35 -10.61
N LYS A 286 8.40 -8.50 -11.04
CA LYS A 286 8.58 -9.03 -12.39
C LYS A 286 7.68 -8.29 -13.38
N VAL A 287 8.25 -7.86 -14.49
CA VAL A 287 7.50 -7.43 -15.66
C VAL A 287 7.48 -8.58 -16.66
N PHE A 288 6.30 -9.11 -16.97
CA PHE A 288 6.15 -10.18 -17.95
C PHE A 288 5.94 -9.64 -19.37
N ASP A 289 6.18 -10.48 -20.37
CA ASP A 289 6.05 -10.17 -21.80
C ASP A 289 4.62 -9.94 -22.27
N GLN A 290 3.65 -10.49 -21.55
CA GLN A 290 2.24 -10.38 -21.89
C GLN A 290 1.35 -10.65 -20.67
N VAL A 291 0.05 -10.47 -20.87
CA VAL A 291 -0.99 -10.96 -19.97
C VAL A 291 -1.43 -12.31 -20.52
N PRO A 292 -1.40 -13.41 -19.73
CA PRO A 292 -1.85 -14.71 -20.21
C PRO A 292 -3.36 -14.62 -20.52
N PRO A 293 -3.87 -15.28 -21.58
CA PRO A 293 -5.30 -15.37 -21.80
C PRO A 293 -6.00 -16.13 -20.65
N PRO A 294 -7.33 -16.06 -20.49
CA PRO A 294 -8.03 -16.92 -19.54
C PRO A 294 -8.01 -18.41 -19.99
N PRO A 295 -8.07 -19.39 -19.06
CA PRO A 295 -8.32 -20.81 -19.37
C PRO A 295 -9.65 -20.99 -20.12
N PRO A 296 -9.88 -22.09 -20.89
CA PRO A 296 -9.29 -23.44 -20.75
C PRO A 296 -8.07 -23.76 -21.64
N PHE A 297 -7.36 -22.76 -22.18
CA PHE A 297 -6.09 -22.95 -22.95
C PHE A 297 -6.15 -24.01 -24.07
N THR A 298 -7.30 -24.16 -24.73
CA THR A 298 -7.57 -25.24 -25.70
C THR A 298 -6.80 -25.11 -27.01
N SER A 299 -6.47 -23.88 -27.43
CA SER A 299 -5.68 -23.65 -28.64
C SER A 299 -4.22 -24.02 -28.44
N SER A 300 -3.56 -24.56 -29.48
CA SER A 300 -2.13 -24.90 -29.42
C SER A 300 -1.25 -23.71 -29.02
N ALA A 301 -1.66 -22.48 -29.37
CA ALA A 301 -0.96 -21.26 -28.99
C ALA A 301 -1.08 -20.93 -27.49
N HIS A 302 -2.17 -21.35 -26.83
CA HIS A 302 -2.44 -21.06 -25.43
C HIS A 302 -1.94 -22.15 -24.47
N GLN A 303 -1.63 -23.36 -24.97
CA GLN A 303 -1.15 -24.48 -24.15
C GLN A 303 0.12 -24.15 -23.33
N ILE A 304 0.93 -23.18 -23.76
CA ILE A 304 2.10 -22.73 -22.99
C ILE A 304 1.73 -22.10 -21.64
N PHE A 305 0.51 -21.60 -21.48
CA PHE A 305 0.01 -20.99 -20.25
C PHE A 305 -0.71 -21.99 -19.33
N ALA A 306 -0.88 -23.24 -19.77
CA ALA A 306 -1.38 -24.32 -18.93
C ALA A 306 -0.37 -24.56 -17.81
N GLY A 307 -0.75 -24.17 -16.58
CA GLY A 307 0.07 -24.36 -15.39
C GLY A 307 -0.15 -25.74 -14.78
N ARG A 308 0.28 -25.89 -13.53
CA ARG A 308 0.16 -27.15 -12.77
C ARG A 308 -0.82 -27.08 -11.62
N ASP A 309 -1.46 -25.93 -11.42
CA ASP A 309 -2.46 -25.81 -10.37
C ASP A 309 -3.72 -26.58 -10.74
N LYS A 310 -4.45 -27.00 -9.71
CA LYS A 310 -5.72 -27.72 -9.86
C LYS A 310 -6.65 -27.42 -8.68
N ILE A 311 -7.93 -27.66 -8.92
CA ILE A 311 -8.98 -27.63 -7.90
C ILE A 311 -9.49 -29.07 -7.74
N THR A 312 -9.41 -29.60 -6.53
CA THR A 312 -9.85 -30.97 -6.20
C THR A 312 -11.00 -30.98 -5.22
N ILE A 313 -11.83 -32.03 -5.32
CA ILE A 313 -12.98 -32.28 -4.45
C ILE A 313 -12.71 -33.54 -3.66
N HIS A 314 -12.97 -33.50 -2.36
CA HIS A 314 -12.80 -34.61 -1.45
C HIS A 314 -14.10 -34.83 -0.67
N GLU A 315 -14.60 -36.06 -0.66
CA GLU A 315 -15.82 -36.44 0.07
C GLU A 315 -15.55 -37.63 1.01
N ASP A 316 -16.05 -37.53 2.24
CA ASP A 316 -16.23 -38.64 3.16
C ASP A 316 -17.61 -39.25 2.89
N THR A 317 -17.63 -40.37 2.16
CA THR A 317 -18.87 -40.94 1.64
C THR A 317 -19.64 -41.75 2.67
N ASN A 318 -18.97 -42.21 3.73
CA ASN A 318 -19.51 -43.11 4.75
C ASN A 318 -19.70 -42.44 6.13
N GLY A 319 -19.16 -41.23 6.33
CA GLY A 319 -19.26 -40.44 7.55
C GLY A 319 -18.28 -40.87 8.65
N ASP A 320 -17.25 -41.65 8.34
CA ASP A 320 -16.25 -42.11 9.33
C ASP A 320 -15.20 -41.04 9.67
N GLY A 321 -15.21 -39.93 8.95
CA GLY A 321 -14.31 -38.80 9.13
C GLY A 321 -13.08 -38.83 8.23
N LYS A 322 -12.92 -39.83 7.36
CA LYS A 322 -11.85 -39.93 6.37
C LYS A 322 -12.41 -39.69 4.98
N TYR A 323 -11.68 -38.91 4.19
CA TYR A 323 -12.05 -38.68 2.79
C TYR A 323 -11.63 -39.88 1.95
N ASP A 324 -12.59 -40.59 1.37
CA ASP A 324 -12.39 -41.79 0.56
C ASP A 324 -12.65 -41.57 -0.95
N LEU A 325 -13.32 -40.47 -1.31
CA LEU A 325 -13.53 -40.07 -2.69
C LEU A 325 -12.71 -38.82 -3.02
N HIS A 326 -11.92 -38.89 -4.09
CA HIS A 326 -11.11 -37.76 -4.58
C HIS A 326 -11.39 -37.54 -6.07
N LYS A 327 -11.75 -36.31 -6.44
CA LYS A 327 -11.99 -35.89 -7.83
C LYS A 327 -11.16 -34.65 -8.16
N THR A 328 -10.84 -34.48 -9.44
CA THR A 328 -10.32 -33.20 -9.95
C THR A 328 -11.44 -32.48 -10.67
N PHE A 329 -11.79 -31.28 -10.21
CA PHE A 329 -12.80 -30.41 -10.84
C PHE A 329 -12.20 -29.66 -12.03
N LEU A 330 -11.05 -29.01 -11.79
CA LEU A 330 -10.30 -28.27 -12.80
C LEU A 330 -8.81 -28.59 -12.67
N ASP A 331 -8.13 -28.75 -13.81
CA ASP A 331 -6.69 -28.91 -13.89
C ASP A 331 -6.07 -27.86 -14.84
N LYS A 332 -4.75 -27.92 -14.99
CA LYS A 332 -3.99 -27.05 -15.92
C LYS A 332 -4.17 -25.55 -15.64
N LEU A 333 -4.50 -25.20 -14.40
CA LEU A 333 -4.66 -23.83 -13.94
C LEU A 333 -3.27 -23.20 -13.67
N ASN A 334 -3.23 -21.87 -13.63
CA ASN A 334 -2.00 -21.10 -13.60
C ASN A 334 -2.15 -19.94 -12.62
N MET A 335 -1.46 -20.04 -11.48
CA MET A 335 -1.51 -19.08 -10.39
C MET A 335 -2.92 -18.92 -9.78
N VAL A 336 -3.69 -20.00 -9.66
CA VAL A 336 -5.04 -19.93 -9.05
C VAL A 336 -4.93 -19.82 -7.53
N THR A 337 -5.61 -18.82 -6.94
CA THR A 337 -5.42 -18.48 -5.53
C THR A 337 -6.59 -18.85 -4.64
N SER A 338 -7.80 -18.91 -5.17
CA SER A 338 -9.00 -19.17 -4.35
C SER A 338 -10.23 -19.54 -5.20
N LEU A 339 -11.26 -20.08 -4.54
CA LEU A 339 -12.57 -20.41 -5.11
C LEU A 339 -13.71 -20.05 -4.14
N ALA A 340 -14.94 -19.93 -4.66
CA ALA A 340 -16.15 -19.84 -3.84
C ALA A 340 -17.37 -20.42 -4.58
N HIS A 341 -18.24 -21.14 -3.87
CA HIS A 341 -19.47 -21.70 -4.43
C HIS A 341 -20.61 -20.68 -4.43
N GLY A 342 -21.33 -20.55 -5.54
CA GLY A 342 -22.47 -19.63 -5.63
C GLY A 342 -23.07 -19.52 -7.02
N ASN A 343 -24.33 -19.09 -7.10
CA ASN A 343 -25.03 -18.84 -8.36
C ASN A 343 -25.06 -20.05 -9.33
N ASN A 344 -25.20 -21.27 -8.78
CA ASN A 344 -25.20 -22.53 -9.54
C ASN A 344 -23.90 -22.76 -10.34
N GLY A 345 -22.77 -22.58 -9.66
CA GLY A 345 -21.45 -22.78 -10.22
C GLY A 345 -20.35 -22.45 -9.22
N VAL A 346 -19.11 -22.34 -9.73
CA VAL A 346 -17.90 -22.11 -8.96
C VAL A 346 -17.20 -20.84 -9.44
N TRP A 347 -17.03 -19.88 -8.55
CA TRP A 347 -16.20 -18.70 -8.77
C TRP A 347 -14.74 -19.08 -8.50
N VAL A 348 -13.84 -18.70 -9.40
CA VAL A 348 -12.41 -19.04 -9.31
C VAL A 348 -11.58 -17.78 -9.51
N LEU A 349 -10.77 -17.44 -8.51
CA LEU A 349 -9.79 -16.37 -8.62
C LEU A 349 -8.51 -16.94 -9.22
N HIS A 350 -8.32 -16.66 -10.49
CA HIS A 350 -7.18 -17.04 -11.30
C HIS A 350 -6.55 -15.75 -11.82
N PRO A 351 -5.78 -15.00 -10.99
CA PRO A 351 -5.13 -13.77 -11.42
C PRO A 351 -4.43 -13.96 -12.77
N PRO A 352 -4.68 -13.10 -13.77
CA PRO A 352 -5.25 -11.76 -13.64
C PRO A 352 -6.79 -11.65 -13.68
N TYR A 353 -7.50 -12.76 -13.56
CA TYR A 353 -8.94 -12.88 -13.78
C TYR A 353 -9.73 -13.33 -12.55
N LEU A 354 -10.98 -12.88 -12.48
CA LEU A 354 -12.04 -13.56 -11.74
C LEU A 354 -12.91 -14.31 -12.76
N LEU A 355 -12.99 -15.62 -12.60
CA LEU A 355 -13.71 -16.53 -13.49
C LEU A 355 -14.94 -17.11 -12.79
N PHE A 356 -15.97 -17.45 -13.57
CA PHE A 356 -17.11 -18.23 -13.12
C PHE A 356 -17.30 -19.46 -14.02
N TYR A 357 -17.34 -20.63 -13.42
CA TYR A 357 -17.61 -21.90 -14.08
C TYR A 357 -19.05 -22.32 -13.75
N PRO A 358 -20.00 -22.24 -14.70
CA PRO A 358 -21.37 -22.71 -14.47
C PRO A 358 -21.38 -24.22 -14.24
N ASP A 359 -22.18 -24.66 -13.26
CA ASP A 359 -22.45 -26.07 -12.95
C ASP A 359 -23.91 -26.15 -12.48
N ARG A 360 -24.84 -26.03 -13.43
CA ARG A 360 -26.27 -25.89 -13.18
C ARG A 360 -26.92 -27.22 -12.84
N ASN A 361 -26.37 -28.32 -13.36
CA ASN A 361 -26.84 -29.68 -13.08
C ASN A 361 -26.18 -30.28 -11.82
N GLN A 362 -25.17 -29.62 -11.24
CA GLN A 362 -24.49 -29.98 -9.99
C GLN A 362 -23.83 -31.36 -10.06
N ASP A 363 -23.25 -31.69 -11.22
CA ASP A 363 -22.58 -32.98 -11.47
C ASP A 363 -21.05 -32.92 -11.25
N ASP A 364 -20.53 -31.79 -10.78
CA ASP A 364 -19.11 -31.48 -10.61
C ASP A 364 -18.34 -31.34 -11.93
N ILE A 365 -19.03 -31.06 -13.04
CA ILE A 365 -18.42 -30.82 -14.36
C ILE A 365 -18.90 -29.45 -14.85
N PRO A 366 -17.99 -28.53 -15.21
CA PRO A 366 -18.41 -27.25 -15.78
C PRO A 366 -19.28 -27.43 -17.03
N ASP A 367 -20.47 -26.81 -17.05
CA ASP A 367 -21.42 -26.87 -18.18
C ASP A 367 -20.86 -26.22 -19.45
N SER A 368 -19.89 -25.31 -19.30
CA SER A 368 -19.33 -24.50 -20.38
C SER A 368 -17.95 -23.94 -20.02
N GLU A 369 -17.30 -23.28 -20.99
CA GLU A 369 -16.09 -22.50 -20.75
C GLU A 369 -16.31 -21.41 -19.68
N PRO A 370 -15.27 -21.04 -18.89
CA PRO A 370 -15.41 -20.04 -17.85
C PRO A 370 -15.80 -18.66 -18.38
N ILE A 371 -16.69 -18.00 -17.65
CA ILE A 371 -17.07 -16.61 -17.89
C ILE A 371 -16.07 -15.71 -17.15
N VAL A 372 -15.45 -14.76 -17.87
CA VAL A 372 -14.54 -13.77 -17.27
C VAL A 372 -15.35 -12.59 -16.73
N HIS A 373 -15.45 -12.46 -15.41
CA HIS A 373 -16.17 -11.37 -14.76
C HIS A 373 -15.28 -10.16 -14.48
N LEU A 374 -14.06 -10.40 -13.99
CA LEU A 374 -13.07 -9.35 -13.78
C LEU A 374 -11.77 -9.70 -14.49
N SER A 375 -11.04 -8.67 -14.93
CA SER A 375 -9.68 -8.75 -15.44
C SER A 375 -8.82 -7.63 -14.86
N GLY A 376 -7.50 -7.78 -14.86
CA GLY A 376 -6.56 -6.69 -14.54
C GLY A 376 -5.96 -6.73 -13.14
N PHE A 377 -6.09 -7.84 -12.40
CA PHE A 377 -5.20 -8.11 -11.27
C PHE A 377 -3.82 -8.49 -11.82
N ASN A 378 -2.72 -7.82 -11.49
CA ASN A 378 -1.43 -8.20 -12.07
C ASN A 378 -0.72 -9.34 -11.30
N LEU A 379 0.43 -9.78 -11.84
CA LEU A 379 1.17 -10.98 -11.44
C LEU A 379 2.61 -10.68 -10.97
N GLU A 380 2.97 -9.40 -10.80
CA GLU A 380 4.37 -8.97 -10.68
C GLU A 380 5.09 -9.52 -9.45
N ASP A 381 4.32 -9.80 -8.40
CA ASP A 381 4.76 -10.43 -7.16
C ASP A 381 3.75 -11.53 -6.76
N THR A 382 4.14 -12.78 -7.01
CA THR A 382 3.28 -13.95 -6.83
C THR A 382 2.96 -14.27 -5.36
N HIS A 383 3.65 -13.65 -4.41
CA HIS A 383 3.38 -13.76 -2.98
C HIS A 383 2.29 -12.78 -2.49
N SER A 384 1.91 -11.80 -3.33
CA SER A 384 0.94 -10.75 -2.99
C SER A 384 -0.23 -10.67 -3.99
N LEU A 385 -0.47 -11.73 -4.78
CA LEU A 385 -1.58 -11.77 -5.72
C LEU A 385 -2.93 -11.58 -5.03
N SER A 386 -3.94 -11.20 -5.80
CA SER A 386 -5.30 -11.20 -5.29
C SER A 386 -5.71 -12.62 -4.89
N ASN A 387 -6.33 -12.76 -3.71
CA ASN A 387 -6.62 -14.03 -3.07
C ASN A 387 -7.92 -13.97 -2.22
N SER A 388 -8.25 -15.11 -1.58
CA SER A 388 -9.32 -15.26 -0.58
C SER A 388 -10.73 -14.84 -1.03
N LEU A 389 -11.33 -15.58 -1.97
CA LEU A 389 -12.72 -15.40 -2.34
C LEU A 389 -13.68 -15.83 -1.22
N LYS A 390 -14.61 -14.95 -0.86
CA LYS A 390 -15.71 -15.29 0.07
C LYS A 390 -16.98 -14.53 -0.25
N PHE A 391 -18.12 -15.21 -0.22
CA PHE A 391 -19.40 -14.52 -0.22
C PHE A 391 -19.63 -13.84 1.13
N GLY A 392 -19.83 -12.53 1.10
CA GLY A 392 -20.27 -11.78 2.27
C GLY A 392 -21.72 -12.11 2.63
N PRO A 393 -22.19 -11.70 3.83
CA PRO A 393 -23.61 -11.81 4.19
C PRO A 393 -24.53 -11.02 3.26
N ASP A 394 -24.02 -9.95 2.64
CA ASP A 394 -24.67 -9.20 1.57
C ASP A 394 -24.67 -9.90 0.20
N GLY A 395 -24.05 -11.08 0.11
CA GLY A 395 -23.83 -11.89 -1.10
C GLY A 395 -23.17 -11.16 -2.25
N TRP A 396 -22.40 -10.12 -1.95
CA TRP A 396 -21.29 -9.75 -2.78
C TRP A 396 -20.17 -10.78 -2.61
N LEU A 397 -19.38 -10.96 -3.66
CA LEU A 397 -18.15 -11.73 -3.62
C LEU A 397 -17.00 -10.81 -3.19
N TYR A 398 -16.35 -11.11 -2.07
CA TYR A 398 -15.21 -10.37 -1.56
C TYR A 398 -13.91 -11.09 -1.91
N GLY A 399 -12.84 -10.31 -2.05
CA GLY A 399 -11.46 -10.79 -2.09
C GLY A 399 -10.52 -9.73 -1.56
N CYS A 400 -9.25 -10.10 -1.36
CA CYS A 400 -8.22 -9.13 -0.99
C CYS A 400 -7.08 -9.12 -2.00
N THR A 401 -6.27 -8.08 -1.94
CA THR A 401 -5.02 -7.96 -2.70
C THR A 401 -3.88 -7.66 -1.75
N GLY A 402 -2.77 -8.37 -1.94
CA GLY A 402 -1.54 -8.18 -1.19
C GLY A 402 -0.81 -6.89 -1.55
N SER A 403 0.42 -6.74 -1.06
CA SER A 403 1.05 -5.43 -0.92
C SER A 403 1.70 -4.80 -2.15
N THR A 404 2.14 -5.60 -3.12
CA THR A 404 3.15 -5.20 -4.10
C THR A 404 2.72 -5.31 -5.55
N VAL A 405 1.63 -6.04 -5.79
CA VAL A 405 1.01 -6.13 -7.11
C VAL A 405 0.24 -4.86 -7.41
N THR A 406 0.25 -4.46 -8.67
CA THR A 406 -0.63 -3.40 -9.13
C THR A 406 -1.91 -4.01 -9.70
N ALA A 407 -2.96 -3.21 -9.81
CA ALA A 407 -4.14 -3.66 -10.52
C ALA A 407 -4.82 -2.51 -11.25
N ARG A 408 -5.46 -2.87 -12.36
CA ARG A 408 -6.33 -2.01 -13.15
C ARG A 408 -7.60 -2.80 -13.44
N VAL A 409 -8.35 -3.06 -12.38
CA VAL A 409 -9.48 -3.99 -12.46
C VAL A 409 -10.52 -3.45 -13.41
N ARG A 410 -11.01 -4.30 -14.30
CA ARG A 410 -12.06 -4.01 -15.25
C ARG A 410 -13.18 -5.01 -15.08
N VAL A 411 -14.40 -4.50 -15.02
CA VAL A 411 -15.63 -5.27 -14.98
C VAL A 411 -15.99 -5.66 -16.41
N HIS A 412 -15.95 -6.96 -16.73
CA HIS A 412 -16.10 -7.55 -18.07
C HIS A 412 -15.01 -7.16 -19.08
N LEU A 413 -14.98 -7.85 -20.22
CA LEU A 413 -13.98 -7.63 -21.29
C LEU A 413 -14.37 -6.50 -22.27
N ASP A 414 -15.38 -5.69 -21.97
CA ASP A 414 -15.72 -4.50 -22.76
C ASP A 414 -14.55 -3.49 -22.72
N GLU A 415 -14.08 -3.03 -23.89
CA GLU A 415 -12.97 -2.06 -23.97
C GLU A 415 -13.32 -0.70 -23.34
N THR A 416 -14.61 -0.36 -23.30
CA THR A 416 -15.14 0.91 -22.79
C THR A 416 -15.37 0.93 -21.27
N ALA A 417 -15.33 -0.23 -20.62
CA ALA A 417 -15.63 -0.32 -19.18
C ALA A 417 -14.62 0.50 -18.34
N PRO A 418 -15.09 1.15 -17.26
CA PRO A 418 -14.21 1.87 -16.35
C PRO A 418 -13.21 0.89 -15.73
N ARG A 419 -12.00 1.41 -15.51
CA ARG A 419 -10.92 0.68 -14.85
C ARG A 419 -10.71 1.27 -13.46
N TYR A 420 -10.50 0.40 -12.49
CA TYR A 420 -10.27 0.76 -11.10
C TYR A 420 -8.78 0.54 -10.79
N PRO A 421 -7.93 1.57 -10.91
CA PRO A 421 -6.52 1.45 -10.63
C PRO A 421 -6.26 1.48 -9.12
N PHE A 422 -5.43 0.57 -8.64
CA PHE A 422 -4.93 0.62 -7.27
C PHE A 422 -3.55 -0.03 -7.17
N LEU A 423 -2.85 0.32 -6.10
CA LEU A 423 -1.52 -0.18 -5.80
C LEU A 423 -1.57 -1.00 -4.52
N GLY A 424 -1.53 -2.33 -4.70
CA GLY A 424 -1.42 -3.30 -3.63
C GLY A 424 -2.65 -3.39 -2.72
N GLN A 425 -2.40 -3.11 -1.45
CA GLN A 425 -3.16 -3.54 -0.27
C GLN A 425 -4.61 -3.06 -0.28
N ASN A 426 -5.57 -3.98 -0.38
CA ASN A 426 -6.99 -3.64 -0.23
C ASN A 426 -7.87 -4.87 0.02
N ILE A 427 -9.12 -4.60 0.42
CA ILE A 427 -10.26 -5.50 0.32
C ILE A 427 -11.16 -4.96 -0.79
N TRP A 428 -11.56 -5.81 -1.72
CA TRP A 428 -12.47 -5.48 -2.81
C TRP A 428 -13.71 -6.38 -2.75
N ARG A 429 -14.81 -5.90 -3.36
CA ARG A 429 -16.03 -6.70 -3.54
C ARG A 429 -16.60 -6.54 -4.94
N TYR A 430 -17.23 -7.60 -5.43
CA TYR A 430 -17.87 -7.70 -6.73
C TYR A 430 -19.29 -8.24 -6.59
N HIS A 431 -20.27 -7.61 -7.24
CA HIS A 431 -21.65 -8.07 -7.21
C HIS A 431 -21.94 -9.00 -8.40
N PRO A 432 -22.28 -10.28 -8.18
CA PRO A 432 -22.43 -11.27 -9.26
C PRO A 432 -23.44 -10.93 -10.35
N THR A 433 -24.58 -10.31 -9.99
CA THR A 433 -25.67 -10.00 -10.94
C THR A 433 -25.73 -8.53 -11.38
N ARG A 434 -25.32 -7.58 -10.52
CA ARG A 434 -25.25 -6.16 -10.88
C ARG A 434 -23.98 -5.79 -11.62
N HIS A 435 -22.94 -6.62 -11.47
CA HIS A 435 -21.62 -6.40 -12.02
C HIS A 435 -20.93 -5.13 -11.48
N ASP A 436 -21.27 -4.73 -10.26
CA ASP A 436 -20.62 -3.61 -9.59
C ASP A 436 -19.30 -4.07 -8.95
N PHE A 437 -18.25 -3.27 -9.08
CA PHE A 437 -16.96 -3.48 -8.40
C PHE A 437 -16.67 -2.32 -7.45
N GLU A 438 -16.21 -2.63 -6.25
CA GLU A 438 -15.86 -1.65 -5.23
C GLU A 438 -14.56 -2.03 -4.52
N LEU A 439 -13.68 -1.05 -4.34
CA LEU A 439 -12.64 -1.10 -3.31
C LEU A 439 -13.29 -0.86 -1.95
N PHE A 440 -13.73 -1.93 -1.30
CA PHE A 440 -14.41 -1.86 -0.02
C PHE A 440 -13.54 -1.17 1.04
N ALA A 441 -12.24 -1.43 1.07
CA ALA A 441 -11.29 -0.72 1.93
C ALA A 441 -9.87 -0.79 1.37
N GLU A 442 -9.03 0.20 1.64
CA GLU A 442 -7.65 0.26 1.14
C GLU A 442 -6.64 0.24 2.29
N GLY A 443 -5.54 -0.51 2.15
CA GLY A 443 -4.47 -0.65 3.14
C GLY A 443 -4.53 -1.97 3.93
N GLY A 444 -3.90 -2.00 5.10
CA GLY A 444 -3.91 -3.18 6.00
C GLY A 444 -2.62 -4.00 5.99
N TRP A 445 -1.51 -3.42 5.53
CA TRP A 445 -0.26 -4.15 5.26
C TRP A 445 -0.49 -5.27 4.22
N ASN A 446 0.26 -6.38 4.22
CA ASN A 446 0.01 -7.45 3.24
C ASN A 446 -1.16 -8.32 3.71
N ASN A 447 -2.34 -8.16 3.10
CA ASN A 447 -3.55 -8.93 3.42
C ASN A 447 -3.51 -10.30 2.73
N PHE A 448 -3.95 -11.34 3.44
CA PHE A 448 -3.94 -12.73 2.98
C PHE A 448 -5.30 -13.44 3.12
N GLY A 449 -6.33 -12.73 3.57
CA GLY A 449 -7.61 -13.37 3.90
C GLY A 449 -8.82 -12.45 4.00
N VAL A 450 -10.00 -13.05 3.93
CA VAL A 450 -11.30 -12.40 4.15
C VAL A 450 -12.23 -13.37 4.86
N ASP A 451 -12.72 -13.04 6.05
CA ASP A 451 -13.84 -13.76 6.68
C ASP A 451 -14.75 -12.81 7.47
N PHE A 452 -15.95 -13.30 7.79
CA PHE A 452 -17.00 -12.55 8.47
C PHE A 452 -17.42 -13.20 9.80
N ASP A 453 -17.69 -12.40 10.82
CA ASP A 453 -18.37 -12.91 12.02
C ASP A 453 -19.88 -13.13 11.79
N ALA A 454 -20.58 -13.61 12.83
CA ALA A 454 -22.00 -13.94 12.78
C ALA A 454 -22.93 -12.74 12.53
N VAL A 455 -22.44 -11.51 12.72
CA VAL A 455 -23.16 -10.26 12.48
C VAL A 455 -22.57 -9.45 11.31
N GLY A 456 -21.64 -10.03 10.56
CA GLY A 456 -21.13 -9.49 9.30
C GLY A 456 -20.04 -8.41 9.40
N ARG A 457 -19.21 -8.42 10.45
CA ARG A 457 -17.93 -7.68 10.51
C ARG A 457 -16.85 -8.41 9.71
N LEU A 458 -15.97 -7.68 9.03
CA LEU A 458 -14.96 -8.24 8.12
C LEU A 458 -13.56 -8.21 8.74
N TYR A 459 -12.84 -9.33 8.67
CA TYR A 459 -11.47 -9.45 9.16
C TYR A 459 -10.51 -10.02 8.13
N SER A 460 -9.23 -9.62 8.22
CA SER A 460 -8.10 -10.23 7.48
C SER A 460 -6.91 -10.43 8.41
N GLY A 461 -6.13 -11.47 8.16
CA GLY A 461 -4.77 -11.56 8.66
C GLY A 461 -3.82 -10.69 7.84
N THR A 462 -2.65 -10.43 8.40
CA THR A 462 -1.65 -9.59 7.75
C THR A 462 -0.22 -10.01 8.09
N ASN A 463 0.74 -9.57 7.27
CA ASN A 463 2.14 -9.68 7.62
C ASN A 463 2.60 -8.66 8.69
N GLY A 464 1.73 -7.80 9.23
CA GLY A 464 2.07 -6.89 10.33
C GLY A 464 2.17 -7.57 11.71
N THR A 465 2.82 -6.92 12.69
CA THR A 465 2.90 -7.41 14.09
C THR A 465 1.59 -7.25 14.87
N GLN A 466 0.63 -6.50 14.33
CA GLN A 466 -0.74 -6.41 14.84
C GLN A 466 -1.60 -7.63 14.46
N GLN A 467 -1.12 -8.46 13.52
CA GLN A 467 -1.69 -9.76 13.10
C GLN A 467 -3.10 -9.76 12.49
N ALA A 468 -4.00 -8.87 12.90
CA ALA A 468 -5.40 -8.85 12.51
C ALA A 468 -5.88 -7.43 12.19
N VAL A 469 -6.75 -7.28 11.19
CA VAL A 469 -7.33 -6.01 10.77
C VAL A 469 -8.84 -6.15 10.69
N HIS A 470 -9.59 -5.25 11.34
CA HIS A 470 -11.04 -5.12 11.21
C HIS A 470 -11.35 -4.06 10.15
N PHE A 471 -11.95 -4.49 9.03
CA PHE A 471 -12.23 -3.65 7.87
C PHE A 471 -13.65 -3.09 7.90
N VAL A 472 -13.77 -1.78 7.71
CA VAL A 472 -15.05 -1.07 7.56
C VAL A 472 -15.19 -0.48 6.16
N GLN A 473 -16.44 -0.35 5.69
CA GLN A 473 -16.75 0.15 4.35
C GLN A 473 -16.14 1.54 4.15
N GLY A 474 -15.27 1.65 3.16
CA GLY A 474 -14.55 2.86 2.84
C GLY A 474 -13.32 3.20 3.68
N GLY A 475 -12.87 2.30 4.55
CA GLY A 475 -11.71 2.60 5.40
C GLY A 475 -10.41 2.73 4.61
N TYR A 476 -9.58 3.71 4.99
CA TYR A 476 -8.17 3.79 4.61
C TYR A 476 -7.30 3.35 5.79
N TYR A 477 -6.41 2.38 5.58
CA TYR A 477 -5.57 1.74 6.59
C TYR A 477 -4.08 1.94 6.26
N GLN A 478 -3.22 1.83 7.28
CA GLN A 478 -1.78 2.01 7.11
C GLN A 478 -1.21 1.18 5.94
N LYS A 479 -0.38 1.83 5.11
CA LYS A 479 0.41 1.23 4.02
C LYS A 479 1.91 1.43 4.25
N GLY A 480 2.73 0.61 3.61
CA GLY A 480 4.16 0.87 3.45
C GLY A 480 4.41 1.90 2.34
N PHE A 481 4.13 3.18 2.58
CA PHE A 481 4.05 4.23 1.53
C PHE A 481 5.28 4.32 0.61
N GLY A 482 6.49 4.09 1.13
CA GLY A 482 7.73 4.12 0.34
C GLY A 482 7.89 2.96 -0.67
N LYS A 483 7.13 1.86 -0.50
CA LYS A 483 7.13 0.68 -1.38
C LYS A 483 5.80 0.51 -2.12
N HIS A 484 4.68 0.67 -1.41
CA HIS A 484 3.33 0.33 -1.90
C HIS A 484 2.56 1.55 -2.47
N GLY A 485 3.15 2.75 -2.40
CA GLY A 485 2.55 3.98 -2.91
C GLY A 485 1.50 4.60 -1.96
N PRO A 486 0.99 5.79 -2.32
CA PRO A 486 -0.03 6.50 -1.55
C PRO A 486 -1.40 5.80 -1.60
N HIS A 487 -2.35 6.32 -0.84
CA HIS A 487 -3.77 5.97 -0.97
C HIS A 487 -4.34 6.46 -2.30
N THR A 488 -5.42 5.81 -2.77
CA THR A 488 -6.16 6.26 -3.97
C THR A 488 -6.79 7.63 -3.78
N ASN A 489 -7.15 8.00 -2.54
CA ASN A 489 -7.54 9.35 -2.17
C ASN A 489 -6.34 10.17 -1.63
N PRO A 490 -5.86 11.20 -2.34
CA PRO A 490 -4.75 12.04 -1.90
C PRO A 490 -5.10 12.93 -0.68
N TYR A 491 -6.38 13.04 -0.33
CA TYR A 491 -6.89 13.85 0.77
C TYR A 491 -7.39 13.02 1.96
N SER A 492 -6.98 11.76 2.06
CA SER A 492 -7.37 10.89 3.19
C SER A 492 -6.98 11.47 4.56
N PHE A 493 -5.86 12.20 4.65
CA PHE A 493 -5.40 12.92 5.85
C PHE A 493 -5.50 12.14 7.16
N GLY A 494 -5.06 10.89 7.10
CA GLY A 494 -5.10 9.93 8.20
C GLY A 494 -5.42 8.54 7.67
N HIS A 495 -5.24 7.54 8.52
CA HIS A 495 -5.56 6.14 8.24
C HIS A 495 -5.77 5.38 9.55
N PHE A 496 -6.42 4.23 9.44
CA PHE A 496 -6.60 3.25 10.49
C PHE A 496 -5.39 2.33 10.62
N PHE A 497 -5.27 1.71 11.79
CA PHE A 497 -4.29 0.67 12.07
C PHE A 497 -5.02 -0.66 12.26
N GLY A 498 -4.27 -1.77 12.22
CA GLY A 498 -4.78 -3.07 12.63
C GLY A 498 -5.14 -3.09 14.12
N MET A 499 -5.75 -4.19 14.55
CA MET A 499 -6.20 -4.37 15.92
C MET A 499 -4.99 -4.51 16.85
N PRO A 500 -4.88 -3.70 17.92
CA PRO A 500 -3.82 -3.91 18.91
C PRO A 500 -3.93 -5.31 19.52
N ILE A 501 -2.80 -5.91 19.89
CA ILE A 501 -2.74 -7.24 20.49
C ILE A 501 -2.07 -7.23 21.87
N LYS A 502 -2.66 -7.94 22.83
CA LYS A 502 -2.02 -8.38 24.08
C LYS A 502 -1.66 -9.87 23.95
N GLY A 503 -0.39 -10.18 23.66
CA GLY A 503 0.08 -11.53 23.34
C GLY A 503 1.38 -11.52 22.55
N GLU A 504 1.79 -12.67 22.01
CA GLU A 504 2.95 -12.79 21.13
C GLU A 504 2.72 -12.00 19.84
N ARG A 505 3.63 -11.08 19.51
CA ARG A 505 3.53 -10.21 18.31
C ARG A 505 4.17 -10.82 17.05
N ILE A 506 4.07 -12.14 16.87
CA ILE A 506 4.66 -12.85 15.72
C ILE A 506 3.94 -12.45 14.43
N ARG A 507 4.69 -12.07 13.40
CA ARG A 507 4.13 -11.62 12.11
C ARG A 507 3.58 -12.79 11.28
N LEU A 508 3.05 -12.46 10.10
CA LEU A 508 2.68 -13.42 9.04
C LEU A 508 1.53 -14.35 9.41
N VAL A 509 0.40 -13.75 9.79
CA VAL A 509 -0.87 -14.45 9.90
C VAL A 509 -1.62 -14.34 8.59
N HIS A 510 -2.06 -15.47 8.04
CA HIS A 510 -2.73 -15.49 6.73
C HIS A 510 -4.25 -15.21 6.85
N GLN A 511 -5.06 -16.26 7.01
CA GLN A 511 -6.53 -16.15 7.10
C GLN A 511 -7.01 -16.23 8.55
N TRP A 512 -7.80 -15.26 9.02
CA TRP A 512 -8.58 -15.43 10.25
C TRP A 512 -9.95 -16.02 9.92
N ILE A 513 -10.41 -16.99 10.70
CA ILE A 513 -11.82 -17.32 10.81
C ILE A 513 -12.37 -16.79 12.13
N HIS A 514 -13.61 -16.32 12.13
CA HIS A 514 -14.32 -16.11 13.40
C HIS A 514 -15.04 -17.40 13.77
N TYR A 515 -14.52 -18.15 14.74
CA TYR A 515 -15.04 -19.48 15.03
C TYR A 515 -16.45 -19.41 15.60
N SER A 516 -17.41 -19.98 14.85
CA SER A 516 -18.80 -20.11 15.27
C SER A 516 -19.35 -21.45 14.82
N SER A 517 -19.37 -22.41 15.74
CA SER A 517 -19.99 -23.72 15.48
C SER A 517 -20.70 -24.35 16.66
N GLY A 518 -20.30 -24.01 17.88
CA GLY A 518 -20.74 -24.67 19.10
C GLY A 518 -19.99 -25.97 19.42
N GLU A 519 -19.25 -26.56 18.48
CA GLU A 519 -18.60 -27.88 18.65
C GLU A 519 -17.26 -27.82 19.39
N ILE A 520 -16.62 -26.64 19.45
CA ILE A 520 -15.42 -26.40 20.26
C ILE A 520 -15.73 -25.21 21.17
N PRO A 521 -16.42 -25.43 22.30
CA PRO A 521 -16.96 -24.35 23.13
C PRO A 521 -15.91 -23.34 23.59
N GLN A 522 -14.68 -23.78 23.84
CA GLN A 522 -13.58 -22.92 24.29
C GLN A 522 -13.09 -21.93 23.21
N LEU A 523 -13.40 -22.17 21.93
CA LEU A 523 -13.03 -21.29 20.80
C LEU A 523 -14.21 -20.46 20.26
N GLU A 524 -15.44 -20.66 20.75
CA GLU A 524 -16.63 -19.94 20.25
C GLU A 524 -16.46 -18.42 20.34
N GLY A 525 -16.59 -17.70 19.23
CA GLY A 525 -16.40 -16.25 19.18
C GLY A 525 -14.94 -15.77 19.15
N ARG A 526 -13.96 -16.66 18.99
CA ARG A 526 -12.54 -16.29 18.85
C ARG A 526 -12.16 -16.15 17.39
N LEU A 527 -11.20 -15.28 17.11
CA LEU A 527 -10.48 -15.33 15.83
C LEU A 527 -9.48 -16.49 15.89
N VAL A 528 -9.58 -17.43 14.96
CA VAL A 528 -8.67 -18.57 14.85
C VAL A 528 -7.99 -18.52 13.48
N GLY A 529 -6.67 -18.67 13.41
CA GLY A 529 -5.98 -18.45 12.14
C GLY A 529 -4.53 -18.94 12.13
N PRO A 530 -3.97 -19.24 10.94
CA PRO A 530 -2.67 -19.85 10.83
C PRO A 530 -1.55 -18.81 10.82
N ASN A 531 -0.48 -19.10 11.57
CA ASN A 531 0.76 -18.32 11.53
C ASN A 531 1.91 -19.22 11.07
N SER A 532 2.33 -18.98 9.82
CA SER A 532 3.36 -19.80 9.16
C SER A 532 4.75 -19.56 9.74
N LEU A 533 5.01 -18.37 10.29
CA LEU A 533 6.28 -18.01 10.95
C LEU A 533 6.38 -18.62 12.35
N GLY A 534 5.24 -18.71 13.04
CA GLY A 534 5.15 -19.21 14.41
C GLY A 534 4.90 -20.71 14.52
N ASN A 535 4.81 -21.44 13.39
CA ASN A 535 4.47 -22.87 13.33
C ASN A 535 3.25 -23.23 14.21
N LYS A 536 2.19 -22.41 14.14
CA LYS A 536 1.02 -22.57 15.02
C LYS A 536 -0.29 -22.11 14.38
N ILE A 537 -1.39 -22.56 14.97
CA ILE A 537 -2.72 -21.99 14.80
C ILE A 537 -2.99 -21.12 16.02
N HIS A 538 -3.27 -19.83 15.78
CA HIS A 538 -3.59 -18.85 16.82
C HIS A 538 -5.05 -18.93 17.24
N ALA A 539 -5.34 -18.56 18.48
CA ALA A 539 -6.66 -18.12 18.92
C ALA A 539 -6.57 -16.75 19.61
N LEU A 540 -7.39 -15.79 19.17
CA LEU A 540 -7.48 -14.45 19.74
C LEU A 540 -8.92 -14.16 20.21
N ARG A 541 -9.05 -13.68 21.44
CA ARG A 541 -10.28 -13.07 21.93
C ARG A 541 -10.34 -11.60 21.54
N MET A 542 -11.50 -11.13 21.08
CA MET A 542 -11.74 -9.73 20.75
C MET A 542 -12.37 -8.98 21.93
N GLU A 543 -11.86 -7.78 22.23
CA GLU A 543 -12.42 -6.84 23.21
C GLU A 543 -12.86 -5.55 22.49
N PRO A 544 -14.12 -5.10 22.65
CA PRO A 544 -14.59 -3.85 22.06
C PRO A 544 -13.73 -2.65 22.44
N ARG A 545 -13.46 -1.80 21.47
CA ARG A 545 -12.71 -0.53 21.59
C ARG A 545 -13.35 0.50 20.66
N GLY A 546 -14.42 1.13 21.15
CA GLY A 546 -15.23 2.04 20.33
C GLY A 546 -15.83 1.30 19.14
N SER A 547 -15.58 1.78 17.94
CA SER A 547 -16.01 1.21 16.65
C SER A 547 -15.15 0.05 16.13
N THR A 548 -14.14 -0.39 16.89
CA THR A 548 -13.25 -1.51 16.52
C THR A 548 -12.85 -2.34 17.74
N PHE A 549 -11.81 -3.17 17.66
CA PHE A 549 -11.43 -4.11 18.71
C PHE A 549 -9.95 -4.05 19.09
N THR A 550 -9.65 -4.50 20.31
CA THR A 550 -8.34 -5.00 20.74
C THR A 550 -8.40 -6.52 20.78
N THR A 551 -7.29 -7.19 20.50
CA THR A 551 -7.18 -8.65 20.54
C THR A 551 -6.31 -9.11 21.69
N ILE A 552 -6.60 -10.30 22.23
CA ILE A 552 -5.85 -10.93 23.31
C ILE A 552 -5.57 -12.38 22.90
N GLU A 553 -4.31 -12.79 22.91
CA GLU A 553 -3.95 -14.19 22.62
C GLU A 553 -4.42 -15.10 23.76
N GLU A 554 -5.16 -16.15 23.39
CA GLU A 554 -5.58 -17.22 24.30
C GLU A 554 -4.73 -18.48 24.04
N GLN A 555 -5.10 -19.62 24.65
CA GLN A 555 -4.41 -20.87 24.39
C GLN A 555 -4.54 -21.25 22.91
N ASN A 556 -3.40 -21.39 22.23
CA ASN A 556 -3.34 -21.74 20.82
C ASN A 556 -3.87 -23.16 20.58
N PRO A 557 -4.79 -23.37 19.61
CA PRO A 557 -5.35 -24.69 19.31
C PRO A 557 -4.31 -25.74 18.91
N LEU A 558 -3.23 -25.31 18.25
CA LEU A 558 -2.18 -26.18 17.74
C LEU A 558 -0.85 -25.43 17.69
N ARG A 559 0.23 -26.08 18.14
CA ARG A 559 1.62 -25.62 17.96
C ARG A 559 2.49 -26.80 17.54
N THR A 560 3.61 -26.55 16.87
CA THR A 560 4.61 -27.58 16.58
C THR A 560 6.01 -27.00 16.51
N ASN A 561 7.00 -27.87 16.68
CA ASN A 561 8.39 -27.58 16.38
C ASN A 561 8.81 -28.07 14.97
N ASP A 562 7.90 -28.68 14.20
CA ASP A 562 8.16 -29.00 12.79
C ASP A 562 8.32 -27.72 11.98
N GLN A 563 9.54 -27.44 11.55
CA GLN A 563 9.85 -26.26 10.78
C GLN A 563 9.41 -26.36 9.32
N TRP A 564 8.84 -27.46 8.85
CA TRP A 564 8.20 -27.56 7.55
C TRP A 564 6.71 -27.23 7.59
N PHE A 565 6.09 -27.23 8.77
CA PHE A 565 4.69 -26.85 8.94
C PHE A 565 4.47 -25.37 8.54
N ARG A 566 3.74 -25.15 7.45
CA ARG A 566 3.41 -23.85 6.83
C ARG A 566 1.90 -23.73 6.67
N PRO A 567 1.16 -23.54 7.76
CA PRO A 567 -0.27 -23.34 7.66
C PRO A 567 -0.53 -21.98 6.99
N VAL A 568 -1.38 -21.97 5.95
CA VAL A 568 -1.68 -20.76 5.15
C VAL A 568 -3.17 -20.45 5.08
N HIS A 569 -4.06 -21.40 5.38
CA HIS A 569 -5.50 -21.15 5.39
C HIS A 569 -6.22 -22.02 6.42
N CYS A 570 -7.31 -21.50 6.99
CA CYS A 570 -8.20 -22.25 7.89
C CYS A 570 -9.67 -22.08 7.49
N ALA A 571 -10.50 -23.11 7.72
CA ALA A 571 -11.95 -23.08 7.53
C ALA A 571 -12.67 -23.88 8.62
N VAL A 572 -13.93 -23.53 8.91
CA VAL A 572 -14.82 -24.34 9.77
C VAL A 572 -15.58 -25.31 8.87
N GLY A 573 -15.50 -26.61 9.17
CA GLY A 573 -16.19 -27.67 8.43
C GLY A 573 -17.65 -27.87 8.84
N PRO A 574 -18.38 -28.74 8.13
CA PRO A 574 -19.78 -29.06 8.43
C PRO A 574 -19.94 -29.80 9.76
N ASP A 575 -18.90 -30.48 10.23
CA ASP A 575 -18.76 -31.11 11.54
C ASP A 575 -18.38 -30.12 12.66
N GLY A 576 -18.28 -28.82 12.34
CA GLY A 576 -17.88 -27.76 13.26
C GLY A 576 -16.40 -27.74 13.59
N SER A 577 -15.59 -28.66 13.07
CA SER A 577 -14.14 -28.72 13.30
C SER A 577 -13.39 -27.67 12.49
N ILE A 578 -12.13 -27.39 12.88
CA ILE A 578 -11.27 -26.45 12.18
C ILE A 578 -10.32 -27.22 11.25
N TYR A 579 -10.41 -26.94 9.95
CA TYR A 579 -9.54 -27.52 8.93
C TYR A 579 -8.43 -26.54 8.57
N VAL A 580 -7.20 -27.03 8.48
CA VAL A 580 -5.98 -26.24 8.25
C VAL A 580 -5.30 -26.72 6.96
N ALA A 581 -5.08 -25.82 6.02
CA ALA A 581 -4.24 -26.06 4.84
C ALA A 581 -2.79 -25.80 5.20
N ASP A 582 -2.00 -26.86 5.22
CA ASP A 582 -0.56 -26.82 5.40
C ASP A 582 0.13 -26.92 4.04
N PHE A 583 0.68 -25.78 3.59
CA PHE A 583 1.46 -25.68 2.36
C PHE A 583 2.68 -26.62 2.39
N TYR A 584 3.21 -26.89 3.59
CA TYR A 584 4.31 -27.79 3.91
C TYR A 584 5.59 -27.56 3.09
N ASP A 585 6.40 -26.59 3.52
CA ASP A 585 7.67 -26.23 2.89
C ASP A 585 8.65 -25.66 3.92
N ALA A 586 9.94 -25.97 3.79
CA ALA A 586 10.99 -25.40 4.65
C ALA A 586 11.07 -23.85 4.53
N ARG A 587 10.66 -23.28 3.40
CA ARG A 587 10.73 -21.84 3.08
C ARG A 587 9.44 -21.11 3.47
N ILE A 588 9.59 -19.80 3.64
CA ILE A 588 8.49 -18.90 4.06
C ILE A 588 8.44 -17.64 3.18
N THR A 589 9.58 -17.13 2.69
CA THR A 589 9.65 -15.84 1.98
C THR A 589 10.49 -15.93 0.70
N HIS A 590 10.23 -15.00 -0.23
CA HIS A 590 10.98 -14.83 -1.48
C HIS A 590 11.97 -13.70 -1.29
N VAL A 591 13.26 -14.01 -1.20
CA VAL A 591 14.30 -12.99 -1.10
C VAL A 591 15.29 -13.07 -2.25
N ASP A 592 15.26 -14.16 -3.04
CA ASP A 592 16.17 -14.40 -4.16
C ASP A 592 15.39 -14.78 -5.43
N PRO A 593 15.66 -14.14 -6.58
CA PRO A 593 15.07 -14.54 -7.87
C PRO A 593 15.30 -16.01 -8.28
N ARG A 594 16.24 -16.71 -7.65
CA ARG A 594 16.59 -18.12 -7.89
C ARG A 594 15.92 -19.10 -6.93
N ASP A 595 15.12 -18.62 -5.98
CA ASP A 595 14.45 -19.49 -5.02
C ASP A 595 13.59 -20.56 -5.72
N ASN A 596 13.53 -21.77 -5.15
CA ASN A 596 12.73 -22.90 -5.64
C ASN A 596 11.84 -23.43 -4.51
N TRP A 597 10.73 -24.10 -4.81
CA TRP A 597 9.79 -24.60 -3.78
C TRP A 597 9.67 -26.12 -3.90
N ASP A 598 9.44 -26.79 -2.77
CA ASP A 598 8.99 -28.18 -2.80
C ASP A 598 7.57 -28.19 -3.39
N ARG A 599 7.30 -29.12 -4.29
CA ARG A 599 6.01 -29.26 -4.98
C ARG A 599 5.43 -30.67 -4.85
N SER A 600 6.10 -31.56 -4.13
CA SER A 600 5.66 -32.93 -3.90
C SER A 600 4.77 -33.07 -2.67
N ASN A 601 4.76 -32.09 -1.77
CA ASN A 601 4.18 -32.27 -0.42
C ASN A 601 3.02 -31.28 -0.18
N GLY A 602 2.19 -31.56 0.83
CA GLY A 602 1.14 -30.66 1.32
C GLY A 602 0.06 -31.44 2.07
N ARG A 603 -0.53 -30.84 3.09
CA ARG A 603 -1.41 -31.56 4.03
C ARG A 603 -2.63 -30.76 4.42
N ILE A 604 -3.69 -31.46 4.78
CA ILE A 604 -4.86 -30.87 5.43
C ILE A 604 -5.07 -31.56 6.77
N HIS A 605 -5.03 -30.76 7.83
CA HIS A 605 -5.26 -31.22 9.19
C HIS A 605 -6.63 -30.78 9.70
N ARG A 606 -7.26 -31.61 10.53
CA ARG A 606 -8.51 -31.31 11.22
C ARG A 606 -8.26 -31.22 12.72
N ILE A 607 -8.61 -30.09 13.32
CA ILE A 607 -8.59 -29.85 14.77
C ILE A 607 -10.03 -29.92 15.28
N ARG A 608 -10.29 -30.79 16.25
CA ARG A 608 -11.63 -31.02 16.81
C ARG A 608 -11.60 -31.26 18.31
N ALA A 609 -12.75 -31.16 18.97
CA ALA A 609 -12.87 -31.57 20.37
C ALA A 609 -12.61 -33.08 20.49
N SER A 610 -11.89 -33.52 21.52
CA SER A 610 -11.43 -34.92 21.62
C SER A 610 -12.57 -35.95 21.69
N ASP A 611 -13.72 -35.57 22.23
CA ASP A 611 -14.94 -36.38 22.38
C ASP A 611 -15.94 -36.22 21.22
N SER A 612 -15.69 -35.30 20.30
CA SER A 612 -16.53 -35.10 19.11
C SER A 612 -16.52 -36.33 18.20
N LYS A 613 -17.69 -36.66 17.64
CA LYS A 613 -17.86 -37.74 16.67
C LYS A 613 -17.98 -37.18 15.26
N THR A 614 -17.40 -37.90 14.31
CA THR A 614 -17.60 -37.64 12.89
C THR A 614 -18.97 -38.15 12.46
N SER A 615 -19.58 -37.48 11.50
CA SER A 615 -20.84 -37.92 10.89
C SER A 615 -20.93 -37.38 9.47
N LYS A 616 -21.69 -38.07 8.63
CA LYS A 616 -21.91 -37.63 7.25
C LYS A 616 -22.70 -36.32 7.26
N PRO A 617 -22.18 -35.24 6.64
CA PRO A 617 -22.87 -33.96 6.59
C PRO A 617 -24.16 -34.05 5.77
N PRO A 618 -25.22 -33.27 6.13
CA PRO A 618 -26.44 -33.23 5.34
C PRO A 618 -26.21 -32.48 4.02
N ASP A 619 -26.87 -32.94 2.96
CA ASP A 619 -26.94 -32.23 1.69
C ASP A 619 -27.97 -31.09 1.78
N LEU A 620 -27.49 -29.87 2.07
CA LEU A 620 -28.37 -28.70 2.24
C LEU A 620 -29.07 -28.32 0.93
N GLY A 621 -28.49 -28.67 -0.23
CA GLY A 621 -29.09 -28.43 -1.54
C GLY A 621 -30.42 -29.15 -1.73
N LYS A 622 -30.62 -30.29 -1.05
CA LYS A 622 -31.85 -31.10 -1.09
C LYS A 622 -32.94 -30.65 -0.12
N LEU A 623 -32.63 -29.75 0.82
CA LEU A 623 -33.61 -29.25 1.78
C LEU A 623 -34.61 -28.31 1.11
N SER A 624 -35.87 -28.32 1.54
CA SER A 624 -36.87 -27.34 1.11
C SER A 624 -36.54 -25.94 1.64
N SER A 625 -37.13 -24.88 1.07
CA SER A 625 -36.87 -23.52 1.56
C SER A 625 -37.29 -23.35 3.03
N THR A 626 -38.37 -23.97 3.48
CA THR A 626 -38.77 -24.01 4.90
C THR A 626 -37.70 -24.64 5.79
N GLN A 627 -37.17 -25.80 5.38
CA GLN A 627 -36.10 -26.48 6.14
C GLN A 627 -34.80 -25.67 6.16
N LEU A 628 -34.51 -24.93 5.08
CA LEU A 628 -33.35 -24.04 5.04
C LEU A 628 -33.51 -22.81 5.94
N VAL A 629 -34.73 -22.30 6.14
CA VAL A 629 -34.99 -21.22 7.11
C VAL A 629 -34.64 -21.69 8.52
N ASP A 630 -34.96 -22.92 8.90
CA ASP A 630 -34.56 -23.49 10.19
C ASP A 630 -33.02 -23.51 10.36
N LYS A 631 -32.29 -23.72 9.26
CA LYS A 631 -30.82 -23.74 9.26
C LYS A 631 -30.16 -22.38 9.46
N LEU A 632 -30.90 -21.27 9.31
CA LEU A 632 -30.40 -19.93 9.62
C LEU A 632 -30.10 -19.73 11.11
N LEU A 633 -30.66 -20.57 11.99
CA LEU A 633 -30.46 -20.51 13.44
C LEU A 633 -29.44 -21.53 13.98
N GLU A 634 -28.83 -22.33 13.10
CA GLU A 634 -27.78 -23.27 13.50
C GLU A 634 -26.58 -22.55 14.08
N LYS A 635 -25.90 -23.14 15.07
CA LYS A 635 -24.65 -22.58 15.60
C LYS A 635 -23.49 -22.73 14.61
N ASN A 636 -23.51 -23.77 13.78
CA ASN A 636 -22.52 -23.95 12.72
C ASN A 636 -22.70 -22.91 11.61
N GLN A 637 -21.71 -22.01 11.48
CA GLN A 637 -21.68 -20.98 10.46
C GLN A 637 -21.69 -21.55 9.03
N TRP A 638 -21.19 -22.77 8.81
CA TRP A 638 -21.31 -23.44 7.52
C TRP A 638 -22.80 -23.58 7.16
N ALA A 639 -23.61 -24.18 8.03
CA ALA A 639 -25.03 -24.38 7.78
C ALA A 639 -25.75 -23.05 7.52
N ARG A 640 -25.52 -22.03 8.35
CA ARG A 640 -26.13 -20.69 8.17
C ARG A 640 -25.75 -20.06 6.82
N ARG A 641 -24.46 -20.03 6.49
CA ARG A 641 -23.95 -19.38 5.27
C ARG A 641 -24.47 -20.07 4.00
N HIS A 642 -24.46 -21.40 3.96
CA HIS A 642 -24.98 -22.15 2.81
C HIS A 642 -26.50 -22.03 2.70
N ALA A 643 -27.24 -22.08 3.81
CA ALA A 643 -28.69 -21.87 3.81
C ALA A 643 -29.06 -20.48 3.28
N ARG A 644 -28.42 -19.40 3.78
CA ARG A 644 -28.61 -18.03 3.28
C ARG A 644 -28.34 -17.92 1.78
N ARG A 645 -27.25 -18.52 1.29
CA ARG A 645 -26.89 -18.51 -0.13
C ARG A 645 -27.94 -19.23 -0.98
N LEU A 646 -28.36 -20.42 -0.58
CA LEU A 646 -29.37 -21.21 -1.29
C LEU A 646 -30.73 -20.50 -1.33
N LEU A 647 -31.19 -19.95 -0.19
CA LEU A 647 -32.44 -19.20 -0.10
C LEU A 647 -32.44 -17.97 -1.03
N ARG A 648 -31.31 -17.24 -1.12
CA ARG A 648 -31.17 -16.11 -2.07
C ARG A 648 -31.33 -16.53 -3.53
N THR A 649 -30.83 -17.71 -3.90
CA THR A 649 -30.96 -18.22 -5.29
C THR A 649 -32.35 -18.73 -5.62
N ARG A 650 -33.13 -19.13 -4.62
CA ARG A 650 -34.51 -19.60 -4.75
C ARG A 650 -35.48 -18.43 -4.59
N SER A 651 -35.30 -17.37 -5.38
CA SER A 651 -35.92 -16.03 -5.24
C SER A 651 -37.45 -15.96 -5.03
N ALA A 652 -38.18 -17.07 -5.18
CA ALA A 652 -39.61 -17.19 -4.92
C ALA A 652 -39.96 -17.82 -3.56
N GLU A 653 -39.06 -18.57 -2.92
CA GLU A 653 -39.28 -19.23 -1.62
C GLU A 653 -38.04 -19.20 -0.71
N PRO A 654 -38.16 -18.66 0.52
CA PRO A 654 -39.37 -18.31 1.26
C PRO A 654 -40.02 -17.06 0.67
N SER A 655 -41.32 -16.86 0.93
CA SER A 655 -41.97 -15.67 0.39
C SER A 655 -41.27 -14.41 0.92
N LEU A 656 -41.12 -13.41 0.05
CA LEU A 656 -40.53 -12.13 0.45
C LEU A 656 -41.31 -11.49 1.61
N ASP A 657 -42.62 -11.75 1.67
CA ASP A 657 -43.51 -11.30 2.75
C ASP A 657 -43.17 -11.97 4.09
N GLU A 658 -42.85 -13.27 4.10
CA GLU A 658 -42.46 -13.98 5.32
C GLU A 658 -41.13 -13.44 5.86
N LEU A 659 -40.13 -13.28 4.99
CA LEU A 659 -38.83 -12.71 5.37
C LEU A 659 -38.99 -11.26 5.84
N GLY A 660 -39.82 -10.47 5.17
CA GLY A 660 -40.14 -9.10 5.58
C GLY A 660 -40.80 -9.07 6.96
N ARG A 661 -41.74 -9.98 7.22
CA ARG A 661 -42.39 -10.13 8.53
C ARG A 661 -41.40 -10.47 9.63
N ILE A 662 -40.45 -11.39 9.40
CA ILE A 662 -39.41 -11.75 10.38
C ILE A 662 -38.62 -10.52 10.83
N VAL A 663 -38.30 -9.60 9.90
CA VAL A 663 -37.60 -8.36 10.24
C VAL A 663 -38.52 -7.37 10.97
N LYS A 664 -39.76 -7.20 10.49
CA LYS A 664 -40.74 -6.26 11.07
C LYS A 664 -41.22 -6.68 12.47
N GLU A 665 -41.25 -7.98 12.77
CA GLU A 665 -41.69 -8.56 14.05
C GLU A 665 -40.53 -8.97 14.98
N TYR A 666 -39.32 -8.45 14.75
CA TYR A 666 -38.16 -8.68 15.62
C TYR A 666 -38.48 -8.45 17.10
N ASN A 667 -38.16 -9.44 17.94
CA ASN A 667 -38.36 -9.39 19.39
C ASN A 667 -37.02 -9.22 20.12
N PRO A 668 -36.77 -8.08 20.79
CA PRO A 668 -35.51 -7.83 21.49
C PRO A 668 -35.27 -8.68 22.74
N ASP A 669 -36.29 -9.35 23.27
CA ASP A 669 -36.16 -10.25 24.42
C ASP A 669 -35.76 -11.68 24.02
N ASN A 670 -35.44 -11.91 22.73
CA ASN A 670 -35.07 -13.21 22.20
C ASN A 670 -33.87 -13.10 21.24
N ASP A 671 -32.68 -13.47 21.71
CA ASP A 671 -31.44 -13.45 20.90
C ASP A 671 -31.56 -14.22 19.57
N ARG A 672 -32.35 -15.29 19.53
CA ARG A 672 -32.58 -16.02 18.27
C ARG A 672 -33.34 -15.17 17.25
N SER A 673 -34.20 -14.26 17.71
CA SER A 673 -34.94 -13.33 16.87
C SER A 673 -34.00 -12.34 16.18
N GLU A 674 -32.93 -11.89 16.84
CA GLU A 674 -31.94 -10.98 16.24
C GLU A 674 -31.19 -11.67 15.08
N GLN A 675 -30.64 -12.86 15.31
CA GLN A 675 -29.96 -13.62 14.26
C GLN A 675 -30.92 -13.92 13.10
N GLN A 676 -32.17 -14.31 13.40
CA GLN A 676 -33.17 -14.59 12.36
C GLN A 676 -33.46 -13.34 11.51
N ALA A 677 -33.63 -12.18 12.15
CA ALA A 677 -33.89 -10.92 11.47
C ALA A 677 -32.69 -10.46 10.63
N LEU A 678 -31.46 -10.63 11.13
CA LEU A 678 -30.24 -10.34 10.36
C LEU A 678 -30.14 -11.21 9.12
N GLU A 679 -30.32 -12.52 9.26
CA GLU A 679 -30.28 -13.45 8.13
C GLU A 679 -31.41 -13.16 7.12
N ALA A 680 -32.62 -12.86 7.58
CA ALA A 680 -33.73 -12.47 6.71
C ALA A 680 -33.45 -11.17 5.96
N LEU A 681 -32.96 -10.14 6.65
CA LEU A 681 -32.58 -8.84 6.06
C LEU A 681 -31.48 -9.03 5.00
N TRP A 682 -30.49 -9.89 5.28
CA TRP A 682 -29.46 -10.24 4.33
C TRP A 682 -29.99 -11.02 3.13
N ILE A 683 -30.91 -11.95 3.30
CA ILE A 683 -31.53 -12.64 2.15
C ILE A 683 -32.25 -11.61 1.28
N LEU A 684 -33.11 -10.78 1.87
CA LEU A 684 -33.94 -9.80 1.19
C LEU A 684 -33.15 -8.84 0.29
N GLN A 685 -32.04 -8.25 0.77
CA GLN A 685 -31.22 -7.35 -0.06
C GLN A 685 -30.63 -8.05 -1.30
N GLY A 686 -30.42 -9.37 -1.23
CA GLY A 686 -29.86 -10.18 -2.31
C GLY A 686 -30.88 -10.67 -3.32
N THR A 687 -32.17 -10.47 -3.05
CA THR A 687 -33.26 -10.86 -3.95
C THR A 687 -33.54 -9.76 -5.00
N SER A 688 -34.57 -9.95 -5.82
CA SER A 688 -35.07 -8.90 -6.71
C SER A 688 -35.84 -7.79 -5.98
N LEU A 689 -36.24 -7.99 -4.71
CA LEU A 689 -37.11 -7.08 -3.96
C LEU A 689 -36.65 -5.61 -3.99
N PRO A 690 -35.36 -5.27 -3.77
CA PRO A 690 -34.93 -3.87 -3.80
C PRO A 690 -35.21 -3.16 -5.14
N LYS A 691 -35.31 -3.92 -6.24
CA LYS A 691 -35.61 -3.39 -7.57
C LYS A 691 -37.10 -3.49 -7.91
N THR A 692 -37.77 -4.59 -7.56
CA THR A 692 -39.17 -4.85 -7.98
C THR A 692 -40.20 -4.20 -7.07
N ASN A 693 -39.92 -4.03 -5.78
CA ASN A 693 -40.79 -3.34 -4.82
C ASN A 693 -39.95 -2.51 -3.82
N PRO A 694 -39.37 -1.38 -4.27
CA PRO A 694 -38.52 -0.55 -3.43
C PRO A 694 -39.26 0.07 -2.22
N SER A 695 -40.58 0.24 -2.30
CA SER A 695 -41.40 0.75 -1.19
C SER A 695 -41.43 -0.24 -0.03
N GLU A 696 -41.69 -1.53 -0.30
CA GLU A 696 -41.64 -2.58 0.72
C GLU A 696 -40.24 -2.72 1.31
N MET A 697 -39.20 -2.71 0.47
CA MET A 697 -37.82 -2.74 0.95
C MET A 697 -37.53 -1.55 1.88
N LYS A 698 -38.04 -0.37 1.56
CA LYS A 698 -37.90 0.82 2.41
C LYS A 698 -38.58 0.63 3.77
N GLU A 699 -39.79 0.06 3.81
CA GLU A 699 -40.48 -0.24 5.08
C GLU A 699 -39.72 -1.23 5.95
N ILE A 700 -39.19 -2.30 5.34
CA ILE A 700 -38.37 -3.30 6.03
C ILE A 700 -37.12 -2.64 6.62
N LEU A 701 -36.44 -1.79 5.85
CA LEU A 701 -35.26 -1.07 6.33
C LEU A 701 -35.60 -0.08 7.45
N LEU A 702 -36.74 0.60 7.39
CA LEU A 702 -37.21 1.48 8.46
C LEU A 702 -37.51 0.69 9.74
N ALA A 703 -38.11 -0.51 9.63
CA ALA A 703 -38.36 -1.38 10.77
C ALA A 703 -37.05 -1.86 11.43
N ALA A 704 -36.08 -2.33 10.62
CA ALA A 704 -34.76 -2.73 11.12
C ALA A 704 -34.00 -1.54 11.76
N LEU A 705 -34.08 -0.36 11.14
CA LEU A 705 -33.46 0.87 11.65
C LEU A 705 -34.08 1.36 12.96
N GLY A 706 -35.40 1.19 13.13
CA GLY A 706 -36.13 1.53 14.36
C GLY A 706 -36.01 0.51 15.48
N SER A 707 -35.37 -0.64 15.25
CA SER A 707 -35.16 -1.68 16.26
C SER A 707 -34.15 -1.26 17.33
N SER A 708 -34.13 -1.96 18.47
CA SER A 708 -33.12 -1.78 19.52
C SER A 708 -31.79 -2.49 19.23
N SER A 709 -31.71 -3.32 18.17
CA SER A 709 -30.50 -4.05 17.80
C SER A 709 -29.53 -3.15 17.02
N PRO A 710 -28.30 -2.92 17.53
CA PRO A 710 -27.28 -2.17 16.80
C PRO A 710 -26.85 -2.84 15.49
N ASP A 711 -26.90 -4.17 15.43
CA ASP A 711 -26.49 -4.93 14.25
C ASP A 711 -27.54 -4.83 13.13
N LEU A 712 -28.84 -4.90 13.47
CA LEU A 712 -29.93 -4.62 12.52
C LEU A 712 -29.86 -3.17 12.02
N GLN A 713 -29.62 -2.20 12.90
CA GLN A 713 -29.43 -0.79 12.52
C GLN A 713 -28.27 -0.66 11.53
N ARG A 714 -27.09 -1.21 11.84
CA ARG A 714 -25.91 -1.19 10.97
C ARG A 714 -26.21 -1.71 9.57
N TRP A 715 -26.86 -2.86 9.49
CA TRP A 715 -27.16 -3.47 8.20
C TRP A 715 -28.25 -2.71 7.44
N ALA A 716 -29.27 -2.19 8.11
CA ALA A 716 -30.26 -1.32 7.48
C ALA A 716 -29.59 -0.08 6.86
N ILE A 717 -28.66 0.56 7.58
CA ILE A 717 -27.89 1.71 7.10
C ILE A 717 -27.03 1.33 5.88
N ARG A 718 -26.29 0.22 5.95
CA ARG A 718 -25.42 -0.24 4.84
C ARG A 718 -26.23 -0.56 3.59
N ILE A 719 -27.32 -1.32 3.74
CA ILE A 719 -28.19 -1.71 2.63
C ILE A 719 -28.84 -0.47 2.00
N ALA A 720 -29.31 0.48 2.82
CA ALA A 720 -29.86 1.73 2.30
C ALA A 720 -28.83 2.52 1.47
N ALA A 721 -27.57 2.58 1.93
CA ALA A 721 -26.48 3.22 1.18
C ALA A 721 -26.14 2.47 -0.12
N ASP A 722 -25.96 1.14 -0.06
CA ASP A 722 -25.56 0.30 -1.20
C ASP A 722 -26.62 0.27 -2.32
N HIS A 723 -27.89 0.46 -1.98
CA HIS A 723 -29.01 0.51 -2.94
C HIS A 723 -29.53 1.93 -3.23
N GLY A 724 -29.02 2.96 -2.55
CA GLY A 724 -29.52 4.33 -2.68
C GLY A 724 -30.95 4.52 -2.18
N THR A 725 -31.41 3.73 -1.21
CA THR A 725 -32.77 3.81 -0.65
C THR A 725 -32.93 5.09 0.18
N PRO A 726 -33.93 5.93 -0.08
CA PRO A 726 -34.06 7.25 0.56
C PRO A 726 -34.59 7.13 2.00
N LEU A 727 -33.67 7.06 2.97
CA LEU A 727 -33.95 7.01 4.42
C LEU A 727 -33.51 8.27 5.19
N GLY A 728 -33.05 9.32 4.51
CA GLY A 728 -32.37 10.50 5.08
C GLY A 728 -32.84 10.95 6.47
N PRO A 729 -34.13 11.32 6.67
CA PRO A 729 -34.62 11.75 7.98
C PRO A 729 -34.44 10.72 9.10
N ALA A 730 -34.69 9.44 8.81
CA ALA A 730 -34.52 8.36 9.79
C ALA A 730 -33.04 8.09 10.11
N LEU A 731 -32.15 8.21 9.10
CA LEU A 731 -30.70 8.11 9.34
C LEU A 731 -30.20 9.23 10.26
N VAL A 732 -30.70 10.46 10.07
CA VAL A 732 -30.38 11.61 10.93
C VAL A 732 -30.92 11.44 12.35
N GLU A 733 -32.12 10.90 12.50
CA GLU A 733 -32.72 10.59 13.80
C GLU A 733 -31.85 9.59 14.58
N ILE A 734 -31.49 8.46 13.96
CA ILE A 734 -30.59 7.47 14.58
C ILE A 734 -29.21 8.08 14.85
N ALA A 735 -28.65 8.84 13.90
CA ALA A 735 -27.38 9.55 14.08
C ALA A 735 -27.39 10.51 15.27
N SER A 736 -28.56 10.99 15.69
CA SER A 736 -28.71 11.89 16.84
C SER A 736 -28.94 11.14 18.16
N GLY A 737 -29.56 9.96 18.13
CA GLY A 737 -29.97 9.23 19.33
C GLY A 737 -29.05 8.08 19.77
N THR A 738 -28.46 7.32 18.84
CA THR A 738 -27.74 6.07 19.19
C THR A 738 -26.40 6.31 19.85
N LYS A 739 -26.04 5.55 20.90
CA LYS A 739 -24.71 5.58 21.54
C LYS A 739 -23.77 4.47 21.06
N HIS A 740 -24.22 3.63 20.12
CA HIS A 740 -23.43 2.51 19.62
C HIS A 740 -22.40 2.95 18.58
N ALA A 741 -21.12 2.85 18.92
CA ALA A 741 -20.02 3.35 18.08
C ALA A 741 -19.98 2.70 16.69
N GLU A 742 -20.27 1.40 16.57
CA GLU A 742 -20.28 0.72 15.27
C GLU A 742 -21.43 1.19 14.36
N VAL A 743 -22.57 1.60 14.93
CA VAL A 743 -23.69 2.19 14.19
C VAL A 743 -23.28 3.57 13.66
N ILE A 744 -22.66 4.40 14.49
CA ILE A 744 -22.13 5.71 14.09
C ILE A 744 -21.04 5.58 13.01
N SER A 745 -20.17 4.58 13.12
CA SER A 745 -19.16 4.26 12.10
C SER A 745 -19.79 3.88 10.76
N GLN A 746 -20.86 3.08 10.76
CA GLN A 746 -21.57 2.74 9.53
C GLN A 746 -22.39 3.91 8.96
N LEU A 747 -22.96 4.78 9.81
CA LEU A 747 -23.59 6.03 9.37
C LEU A 747 -22.58 6.97 8.71
N ALA A 748 -21.36 7.09 9.25
CA ALA A 748 -20.31 7.89 8.64
C ALA A 748 -19.86 7.33 7.28
N SER A 749 -19.82 6.01 7.15
CA SER A 749 -19.56 5.33 5.87
C SER A 749 -20.69 5.58 4.85
N ALA A 750 -21.95 5.46 5.29
CA ALA A 750 -23.13 5.74 4.48
C ALA A 750 -23.22 7.21 4.05
N ALA A 751 -22.91 8.16 4.94
CA ALA A 751 -22.87 9.59 4.65
C ALA A 751 -21.91 9.91 3.49
N ARG A 752 -20.76 9.21 3.45
CA ARG A 752 -19.78 9.34 2.36
C ARG A 752 -20.30 8.80 1.02
N ILE A 753 -20.96 7.64 1.04
CA ILE A 753 -21.49 6.97 -0.16
C ILE A 753 -22.66 7.76 -0.75
N LEU A 754 -23.56 8.22 0.12
CA LEU A 754 -24.77 8.95 -0.28
C LEU A 754 -24.50 10.43 -0.58
N GLY A 755 -23.38 10.99 -0.11
CA GLY A 755 -23.15 12.43 -0.16
C GLY A 755 -24.18 13.21 0.66
N ASP A 756 -24.65 12.64 1.77
CA ASP A 756 -25.75 13.22 2.56
C ASP A 756 -25.24 14.30 3.53
N ARG A 757 -25.45 15.57 3.12
CA ARG A 757 -25.10 16.75 3.92
C ARG A 757 -25.74 16.75 5.32
N SER A 758 -27.02 16.40 5.43
CA SER A 758 -27.75 16.46 6.70
C SER A 758 -27.24 15.41 7.68
N LEU A 759 -26.88 14.23 7.18
CA LEU A 759 -26.28 13.19 7.99
C LEU A 759 -24.87 13.57 8.47
N ILE A 760 -24.04 14.19 7.62
CA ILE A 760 -22.73 14.74 8.02
C ILE A 760 -22.89 15.76 9.15
N GLU A 761 -23.86 16.66 9.04
CA GLU A 761 -24.14 17.65 10.09
C GLU A 761 -24.56 17.00 11.41
N ALA A 762 -25.46 16.01 11.36
CA ALA A 762 -25.92 15.30 12.54
C ALA A 762 -24.77 14.54 13.24
N LEU A 763 -23.93 13.85 12.46
CA LEU A 763 -22.77 13.13 12.99
C LEU A 763 -21.74 14.09 13.59
N ALA A 764 -21.53 15.27 13.02
CA ALA A 764 -20.58 16.24 13.56
C ALA A 764 -20.95 16.75 14.97
N ARG A 765 -22.23 16.67 15.34
CA ARG A 765 -22.73 17.01 16.70
C ARG A 765 -22.30 16.01 17.77
N ARG A 766 -21.82 14.82 17.38
CA ARG A 766 -21.54 13.69 18.28
C ARG A 766 -20.13 13.72 18.89
N GLY A 767 -19.89 14.71 19.75
CA GLY A 767 -18.59 14.96 20.39
C GLY A 767 -18.05 13.82 21.27
N GLU A 768 -18.92 12.95 21.77
CA GLU A 768 -18.56 11.77 22.56
C GLU A 768 -17.72 10.74 21.78
N PHE A 769 -17.74 10.78 20.43
CA PHE A 769 -16.92 9.91 19.58
C PHE A 769 -15.62 10.58 19.10
N SER A 770 -15.24 11.73 19.65
CA SER A 770 -14.01 12.44 19.26
C SER A 770 -12.73 11.63 19.49
N ALA A 771 -12.73 10.72 20.47
CA ALA A 771 -11.63 9.81 20.78
C ALA A 771 -11.82 8.39 20.21
N ASP A 772 -12.91 8.15 19.47
CA ASP A 772 -13.15 6.85 18.84
C ASP A 772 -12.05 6.56 17.79
N PRO A 773 -11.58 5.31 17.66
CA PRO A 773 -10.51 4.99 16.73
C PRO A 773 -10.84 5.28 15.26
N PHE A 774 -12.09 5.13 14.82
CA PHE A 774 -12.48 5.23 13.41
C PHE A 774 -13.36 6.44 13.07
N ILE A 775 -14.36 6.75 13.89
CA ILE A 775 -15.44 7.69 13.56
C ILE A 775 -14.92 9.08 13.12
N PRO A 776 -13.94 9.72 13.78
CA PRO A 776 -13.47 11.03 13.37
C PRO A 776 -12.89 11.09 11.95
N LEU A 777 -12.15 10.05 11.54
CA LEU A 777 -11.57 9.98 10.19
C LEU A 777 -12.62 9.58 9.16
N GLN A 778 -13.56 8.69 9.49
CA GLN A 778 -14.69 8.39 8.61
C GLN A 778 -15.55 9.62 8.34
N LEU A 779 -15.86 10.42 9.37
CA LEU A 779 -16.60 11.66 9.20
C LEU A 779 -15.81 12.69 8.37
N TRP A 780 -14.47 12.74 8.55
CA TRP A 780 -13.62 13.50 7.66
C TRP A 780 -13.77 13.03 6.20
N TRP A 781 -13.66 11.73 5.93
CA TRP A 781 -13.79 11.18 4.57
C TRP A 781 -15.18 11.39 3.99
N ALA A 782 -16.24 11.41 4.80
CA ALA A 782 -17.59 11.77 4.37
C ALA A 782 -17.65 13.24 3.90
N LEU A 783 -17.11 14.17 4.70
CA LEU A 783 -17.04 15.58 4.33
C LEU A 783 -16.12 15.82 3.11
N GLU A 784 -14.99 15.13 3.04
CA GLU A 784 -14.06 15.21 1.90
C GLU A 784 -14.72 14.70 0.62
N SER A 785 -15.44 13.57 0.67
CA SER A 785 -16.22 13.09 -0.47
C SER A 785 -17.30 14.08 -0.89
N LEU A 786 -17.98 14.75 0.07
CA LEU A 786 -18.94 15.81 -0.22
C LEU A 786 -18.27 16.99 -0.94
N ILE A 787 -17.05 17.38 -0.54
CA ILE A 787 -16.27 18.43 -1.22
C ILE A 787 -15.94 18.01 -2.65
N SER A 788 -15.46 16.78 -2.86
CA SER A 788 -14.97 16.29 -4.14
C SER A 788 -16.09 15.96 -5.14
N HIS A 789 -17.23 15.44 -4.68
CA HIS A 789 -18.32 14.97 -5.54
C HIS A 789 -19.58 15.85 -5.52
N HIS A 790 -19.81 16.62 -4.45
CA HIS A 790 -20.98 17.49 -4.27
C HIS A 790 -20.60 18.91 -3.79
N PRO A 791 -19.72 19.64 -4.51
CA PRO A 791 -19.12 20.88 -4.03
C PRO A 791 -20.10 22.03 -3.74
N VAL A 792 -21.31 22.01 -4.32
CA VAL A 792 -22.37 22.97 -3.99
C VAL A 792 -22.87 22.73 -2.56
N GLN A 793 -23.24 21.48 -2.24
CA GLN A 793 -23.73 21.12 -0.91
C GLN A 793 -22.66 21.32 0.17
N ALA A 794 -21.40 20.99 -0.13
CA ALA A 794 -20.29 21.23 0.77
C ALA A 794 -20.12 22.73 1.10
N ARG A 795 -20.23 23.62 0.10
CA ARG A 795 -20.15 25.07 0.31
C ARG A 795 -21.31 25.60 1.14
N GLU A 796 -22.52 25.10 0.92
CA GLU A 796 -23.67 25.47 1.74
C GLU A 796 -23.50 25.04 3.20
N LEU A 797 -23.04 23.80 3.44
CA LEU A 797 -22.76 23.30 4.78
C LEU A 797 -21.70 24.14 5.50
N LEU A 798 -20.60 24.45 4.81
CA LEU A 798 -19.51 25.27 5.35
C LEU A 798 -19.90 26.74 5.53
N SER A 799 -20.97 27.20 4.90
CA SER A 799 -21.52 28.55 5.07
C SER A 799 -22.51 28.65 6.25
N TYR A 800 -22.94 27.53 6.83
CA TYR A 800 -23.84 27.50 7.98
C TYR A 800 -23.06 27.59 9.29
N SER A 801 -23.38 28.55 10.18
CA SER A 801 -22.63 28.77 11.42
C SER A 801 -22.84 27.65 12.43
N GLY A 802 -24.07 27.12 12.52
CA GLY A 802 -24.37 26.03 13.46
C GLY A 802 -23.59 24.74 13.20
N PHE A 803 -23.06 24.53 11.99
CA PHE A 803 -22.17 23.41 11.70
C PHE A 803 -20.78 23.59 12.31
N TRP A 804 -20.27 24.83 12.36
CA TRP A 804 -18.95 25.12 12.89
C TRP A 804 -18.89 24.86 14.40
N ASP A 805 -19.97 25.20 15.10
CA ASP A 805 -20.10 25.00 16.55
C ASP A 805 -20.33 23.54 16.96
N THR A 806 -20.38 22.60 16.00
CA THR A 806 -20.50 21.18 16.33
C THR A 806 -19.19 20.64 16.92
N PRO A 807 -19.23 19.76 17.96
CA PRO A 807 -18.03 19.34 18.67
C PRO A 807 -16.95 18.68 17.80
N LEU A 808 -17.32 17.84 16.84
CA LEU A 808 -16.33 17.19 15.95
C LEU A 808 -15.79 18.16 14.89
N PHE A 809 -16.58 19.15 14.45
CA PHE A 809 -16.05 20.17 13.57
C PHE A 809 -15.02 21.04 14.30
N GLU A 810 -15.35 21.47 15.50
CA GLU A 810 -14.48 22.27 16.36
C GLU A 810 -13.15 21.56 16.64
N SER A 811 -13.21 20.31 17.08
CA SER A 811 -12.04 19.56 17.54
C SER A 811 -11.23 18.94 16.41
N ILE A 812 -11.84 18.56 15.28
CA ILE A 812 -11.20 17.66 14.29
C ILE A 812 -11.35 18.12 12.84
N LEU A 813 -12.56 18.50 12.38
CA LEU A 813 -12.81 18.74 10.94
C LEU A 813 -12.32 20.11 10.45
N SER A 814 -12.39 21.15 11.27
CA SER A 814 -11.99 22.53 10.88
C SER A 814 -10.56 22.57 10.32
N GLU A 815 -9.62 21.90 10.98
CA GLU A 815 -8.25 21.78 10.51
C GLU A 815 -8.16 21.04 9.16
N ARG A 816 -8.90 19.96 8.98
CA ARG A 816 -8.85 19.17 7.74
C ARG A 816 -9.50 19.88 6.56
N VAL A 817 -10.56 20.65 6.80
CA VAL A 817 -11.17 21.54 5.79
C VAL A 817 -10.16 22.57 5.31
N GLY A 818 -9.44 23.23 6.24
CA GLY A 818 -8.36 24.16 5.89
C GLY A 818 -7.26 23.48 5.07
N ARG A 819 -6.86 22.27 5.49
CA ARG A 819 -5.85 21.48 4.77
C ARG A 819 -6.32 21.08 3.38
N ARG A 820 -7.58 20.66 3.21
CA ARG A 820 -8.12 20.12 1.94
C ARG A 820 -8.19 21.15 0.84
N TYR A 821 -8.75 22.33 1.12
CA TYR A 821 -8.86 23.39 0.11
C TYR A 821 -7.49 24.00 -0.21
N MET A 822 -6.60 24.12 0.78
CA MET A 822 -5.25 24.63 0.56
C MET A 822 -4.35 23.63 -0.19
N ALA A 823 -4.52 22.32 0.04
CA ALA A 823 -3.73 21.27 -0.64
C ALA A 823 -4.08 21.12 -2.12
N GLU A 824 -5.34 21.35 -2.51
CA GLU A 824 -5.79 21.25 -3.91
C GLU A 824 -5.20 22.34 -4.82
N ARG A 825 -5.05 23.57 -4.29
CA ARG A 825 -4.47 24.72 -5.00
C ARG A 825 -5.16 25.10 -6.31
N SER A 826 -6.41 24.69 -6.53
CA SER A 826 -7.22 25.20 -7.64
C SER A 826 -7.65 26.65 -7.34
N PRO A 827 -7.90 27.49 -8.37
CA PRO A 827 -8.42 28.83 -8.15
C PRO A 827 -9.67 28.84 -7.25
N GLU A 828 -10.57 27.88 -7.46
CA GLU A 828 -11.78 27.69 -6.68
C GLU A 828 -11.49 27.31 -5.23
N SER A 829 -10.54 26.39 -5.00
CA SER A 829 -10.19 25.96 -3.64
C SER A 829 -9.51 27.08 -2.85
N LEU A 830 -8.65 27.88 -3.48
CA LEU A 830 -7.96 29.00 -2.84
C LEU A 830 -8.93 30.18 -2.55
N LYS A 831 -9.90 30.41 -3.43
CA LYS A 831 -11.01 31.34 -3.15
C LYS A 831 -11.83 30.86 -1.96
N MET A 832 -12.09 29.55 -1.86
CA MET A 832 -12.75 28.98 -0.70
C MET A 832 -11.92 29.17 0.58
N CYS A 833 -10.59 29.02 0.53
CA CYS A 833 -9.72 29.35 1.68
C CYS A 833 -9.91 30.80 2.14
N ALA A 834 -9.94 31.77 1.22
CA ALA A 834 -10.18 33.17 1.55
C ALA A 834 -11.53 33.39 2.25
N GLN A 835 -12.61 32.79 1.70
CA GLN A 835 -13.95 32.87 2.27
C GLN A 835 -14.02 32.27 3.68
N LEU A 836 -13.39 31.11 3.88
CA LEU A 836 -13.32 30.44 5.17
C LEU A 836 -12.55 31.27 6.20
N LEU A 837 -11.44 31.92 5.83
CA LEU A 837 -10.67 32.80 6.73
C LEU A 837 -11.47 34.04 7.14
N THR A 838 -12.12 34.71 6.19
CA THR A 838 -12.95 35.87 6.49
C THR A 838 -14.08 35.51 7.44
N ARG A 839 -14.72 34.35 7.22
CA ARG A 839 -15.78 33.83 8.09
C ARG A 839 -15.28 33.43 9.48
N ALA A 840 -14.11 32.81 9.56
CA ALA A 840 -13.55 32.34 10.82
C ALA A 840 -13.06 33.49 11.72
N LYS A 841 -12.93 34.72 11.22
CA LYS A 841 -12.44 35.86 11.99
C LYS A 841 -13.26 36.08 13.27
N GLY A 842 -12.55 36.18 14.39
CA GLY A 842 -13.17 36.36 15.72
C GLY A 842 -13.84 35.10 16.27
N SER A 843 -13.84 33.99 15.53
CA SER A 843 -14.33 32.69 16.00
C SER A 843 -13.20 31.86 16.59
N LYS A 844 -13.56 30.91 17.46
CA LYS A 844 -12.66 29.88 18.01
C LYS A 844 -12.05 28.94 16.94
N HIS A 845 -12.58 28.92 15.72
CA HIS A 845 -12.15 28.02 14.64
C HIS A 845 -11.00 28.57 13.80
N LEU A 846 -10.71 29.88 13.88
CA LEU A 846 -9.68 30.52 13.06
C LEU A 846 -8.33 29.80 13.18
N GLY A 847 -7.91 29.50 14.40
CA GLY A 847 -6.63 28.83 14.66
C GLY A 847 -6.57 27.42 14.07
N SER A 848 -7.60 26.59 14.25
CA SER A 848 -7.61 25.22 13.70
C SER A 848 -7.65 25.21 12.18
N LEU A 849 -8.48 26.06 11.58
CA LEU A 849 -8.55 26.22 10.13
C LEU A 849 -7.19 26.63 9.54
N ILE A 850 -6.54 27.63 10.14
CA ILE A 850 -5.22 28.07 9.70
C ILE A 850 -4.16 26.97 9.88
N ARG A 851 -4.13 26.27 11.02
CA ARG A 851 -3.20 25.12 11.20
C ARG A 851 -3.35 24.10 10.08
N GLY A 852 -4.58 23.86 9.62
CA GLY A 852 -4.88 23.04 8.45
C GLY A 852 -4.21 23.55 7.17
N MET A 853 -4.41 24.83 6.86
CA MET A 853 -3.81 25.48 5.70
C MET A 853 -2.27 25.47 5.77
N VAL A 854 -1.70 25.73 6.95
CA VAL A 854 -0.25 25.64 7.20
C VAL A 854 0.25 24.23 6.95
N ARG A 855 -0.43 23.19 7.45
CA ARG A 855 -0.10 21.78 7.19
C ARG A 855 -0.10 21.43 5.70
N ALA A 856 -1.05 21.96 4.92
CA ALA A 856 -1.07 21.76 3.45
C ALA A 856 0.09 22.46 2.72
N LEU A 857 0.69 23.47 3.35
CA LEU A 857 1.83 24.20 2.81
C LEU A 857 3.17 23.79 3.46
N GLU A 858 3.19 22.84 4.40
CA GLU A 858 4.44 22.37 5.03
C GLU A 858 5.45 21.92 3.98
N GLY A 859 6.71 22.29 4.17
CA GLY A 859 7.78 22.10 3.20
C GLY A 859 7.65 22.92 1.92
N THR A 860 6.57 23.68 1.69
CA THR A 860 6.33 24.43 0.46
C THR A 860 5.88 25.89 0.72
N SER A 861 5.55 26.61 -0.35
CA SER A 861 4.93 27.93 -0.30
C SER A 861 3.93 28.07 -1.45
N LEU A 862 2.97 28.97 -1.32
CA LEU A 862 2.07 29.35 -2.41
C LEU A 862 2.52 30.71 -2.96
N ASP A 863 2.92 30.75 -4.24
CA ASP A 863 3.45 31.93 -4.92
C ASP A 863 3.15 31.82 -6.44
N PRO A 864 2.43 32.76 -7.06
CA PRO A 864 1.82 33.95 -6.45
C PRO A 864 0.63 33.61 -5.52
N VAL A 865 0.37 34.47 -4.54
CA VAL A 865 -0.81 34.39 -3.67
C VAL A 865 -2.01 34.97 -4.40
N PRO A 866 -3.17 34.28 -4.45
CA PRO A 866 -4.38 34.83 -5.06
C PRO A 866 -4.84 36.13 -4.38
N PRO A 867 -5.33 37.14 -5.13
CA PRO A 867 -5.74 38.43 -4.58
C PRO A 867 -6.78 38.33 -3.46
N GLU A 868 -7.74 37.42 -3.56
CA GLU A 868 -8.78 37.22 -2.55
C GLU A 868 -8.21 36.67 -1.24
N LEU A 869 -7.24 35.76 -1.33
CA LEU A 869 -6.58 35.17 -0.17
C LEU A 869 -5.68 36.21 0.52
N ASP A 870 -4.95 36.99 -0.26
CA ASP A 870 -4.13 38.10 0.25
C ASP A 870 -5.01 39.16 0.95
N ALA A 871 -6.14 39.55 0.34
CA ALA A 871 -7.09 40.47 0.95
C ALA A 871 -7.70 39.92 2.26
N ALA A 872 -8.04 38.63 2.31
CA ALA A 872 -8.56 38.00 3.52
C ALA A 872 -7.52 38.01 4.66
N LEU A 873 -6.24 37.80 4.35
CA LEU A 873 -5.15 37.88 5.33
C LEU A 873 -4.91 39.31 5.77
N ALA A 874 -4.81 40.27 4.85
CA ALA A 874 -4.67 41.69 5.18
C ALA A 874 -5.79 42.16 6.14
N TYR A 875 -7.00 41.63 5.96
CA TYR A 875 -8.13 41.87 6.86
C TYR A 875 -7.97 41.27 8.28
N LEU A 876 -7.23 40.16 8.43
CA LEU A 876 -6.85 39.60 9.73
C LEU A 876 -5.72 40.43 10.39
N TRP A 877 -4.80 40.99 9.59
CA TRP A 877 -3.66 41.80 10.09
C TRP A 877 -4.05 43.20 10.59
N LYS A 878 -5.13 43.81 10.08
CA LYS A 878 -5.48 45.24 10.29
C LYS A 878 -5.72 45.69 11.76
N ASN A 879 -5.90 44.78 12.71
CA ASN A 879 -6.32 45.12 14.08
C ASN A 879 -5.24 44.93 15.18
N GLY A 880 -3.98 44.69 14.82
CA GLY A 880 -2.84 44.74 15.76
C GLY A 880 -2.68 43.54 16.72
N ASP A 881 -3.71 42.71 16.92
CA ASP A 881 -3.65 41.47 17.71
C ASP A 881 -3.62 40.25 16.76
N VAL A 882 -2.45 40.00 16.17
CA VAL A 882 -2.26 38.95 15.16
C VAL A 882 -1.83 37.65 15.83
N SER A 883 -2.68 36.61 15.76
CA SER A 883 -2.38 35.32 16.37
C SER A 883 -1.16 34.64 15.73
N GLY A 884 -0.50 33.76 16.49
CA GLY A 884 0.65 33.00 16.00
C GLY A 884 0.36 32.19 14.73
N GLU A 885 -0.84 31.65 14.60
CA GLU A 885 -1.29 30.92 13.42
C GLU A 885 -1.38 31.82 12.19
N VAL A 886 -1.91 33.04 12.32
CA VAL A 886 -1.98 34.00 11.21
C VAL A 886 -0.57 34.36 10.72
N ILE A 887 0.38 34.53 11.64
CA ILE A 887 1.80 34.73 11.30
C ILE A 887 2.31 33.51 10.54
N GLN A 888 2.10 32.29 11.03
CA GLN A 888 2.57 31.06 10.37
C GLN A 888 2.04 30.90 8.94
N LEU A 889 0.75 31.11 8.70
CA LEU A 889 0.20 31.05 7.35
C LEU A 889 0.76 32.15 6.46
N SER A 890 0.85 33.37 6.98
CA SER A 890 1.39 34.50 6.23
C SER A 890 2.88 34.31 5.88
N LEU A 891 3.64 33.60 6.72
CA LEU A 891 5.00 33.15 6.41
C LEU A 891 5.01 32.17 5.23
N ARG A 892 4.12 31.18 5.19
CA ARG A 892 3.98 30.23 4.07
C ARG A 892 3.59 30.89 2.74
N LEU A 893 3.03 32.09 2.83
CA LEU A 893 2.66 32.96 1.72
C LEU A 893 3.68 34.07 1.46
N ARG A 894 4.86 34.00 2.10
CA ARG A 894 6.01 34.90 1.95
C ARG A 894 5.69 36.38 2.24
N SER A 895 4.76 36.66 3.14
CA SER A 895 4.44 38.03 3.55
C SER A 895 5.64 38.72 4.24
N PRO A 896 6.13 39.87 3.72
CA PRO A 896 7.21 40.62 4.36
C PRO A 896 6.87 41.07 5.78
N GLN A 897 5.59 41.40 6.03
CA GLN A 897 5.08 41.80 7.34
C GLN A 897 5.17 40.65 8.34
N ALA A 898 4.85 39.43 7.91
CA ALA A 898 4.95 38.23 8.74
C ALA A 898 6.41 37.88 9.08
N LEU A 899 7.33 38.01 8.13
CA LEU A 899 8.77 37.81 8.36
C LEU A 899 9.31 38.80 9.41
N ALA A 900 8.90 40.06 9.33
CA ALA A 900 9.28 41.07 10.32
C ALA A 900 8.68 40.78 11.71
N ALA A 901 7.42 40.33 11.77
CA ALA A 901 6.73 40.03 13.02
C ALA A 901 7.23 38.74 13.71
N ALA A 902 7.65 37.73 12.95
CA ALA A 902 8.05 36.43 13.49
C ALA A 902 9.39 36.47 14.25
N ARG A 903 10.37 37.25 13.75
CA ARG A 903 11.75 37.25 14.29
C ARG A 903 11.87 37.69 15.76
N PRO A 904 11.18 38.75 16.23
CA PRO A 904 11.21 39.14 17.65
C PRO A 904 10.59 38.08 18.57
N LEU A 905 9.55 37.38 18.13
CA LEU A 905 8.86 36.34 18.91
C LEU A 905 9.77 35.14 19.21
N LEU A 906 10.79 34.90 18.38
CA LEU A 906 11.78 33.86 18.65
C LEU A 906 12.65 34.15 19.88
N LYS A 907 12.86 35.43 20.20
CA LYS A 907 13.74 35.89 21.29
C LYS A 907 12.97 36.15 22.59
N ALA A 908 11.67 36.45 22.49
CA ALA A 908 10.84 36.77 23.65
C ALA A 908 10.55 35.52 24.50
N THR A 909 10.94 35.56 25.77
CA THR A 909 10.66 34.48 26.75
C THR A 909 9.17 34.34 27.06
N SER A 910 8.37 35.37 26.79
CA SER A 910 6.91 35.33 26.93
C SER A 910 6.19 34.58 25.80
N THR A 911 6.85 34.32 24.67
CA THR A 911 6.24 33.57 23.56
C THR A 911 6.18 32.07 23.91
N PRO A 912 5.00 31.42 23.80
CA PRO A 912 4.85 30.00 24.07
C PRO A 912 5.84 29.12 23.32
N LEU A 913 6.35 28.08 23.99
CA LEU A 913 7.32 27.13 23.42
C LEU A 913 6.86 26.57 22.07
N SER A 914 5.62 26.08 21.97
CA SER A 914 5.04 25.54 20.73
C SER A 914 5.08 26.55 19.58
N GLN A 915 4.69 27.80 19.84
CA GLN A 915 4.72 28.87 18.85
C GLN A 915 6.15 29.18 18.39
N ARG A 916 7.13 29.22 19.31
CA ARG A 916 8.54 29.42 18.95
C ARG A 916 9.06 28.28 18.07
N LEU A 917 8.72 27.02 18.38
CA LEU A 917 9.11 25.86 17.58
C LEU A 917 8.52 25.91 16.15
N ASP A 918 7.23 26.25 16.02
CA ASP A 918 6.58 26.36 14.72
C ASP A 918 7.14 27.51 13.88
N LEU A 919 7.44 28.66 14.51
CA LEU A 919 8.06 29.80 13.82
C LEU A 919 9.48 29.48 13.35
N ILE A 920 10.27 28.78 14.17
CA ILE A 920 11.61 28.30 13.77
C ILE A 920 11.49 27.35 12.58
N LYS A 921 10.55 26.39 12.62
CA LYS A 921 10.28 25.47 11.52
C LYS A 921 9.90 26.23 10.24
N ALA A 922 8.95 27.17 10.33
CA ALA A 922 8.49 27.94 9.18
C ALA A 922 9.59 28.84 8.58
N LEU A 923 10.31 29.60 9.41
CA LEU A 923 11.40 30.47 8.95
C LEU A 923 12.57 29.66 8.38
N GLY A 924 12.88 28.51 9.00
CA GLY A 924 13.89 27.58 8.50
C GLY A 924 13.54 26.99 7.15
N GLU A 925 12.30 26.54 6.95
CA GLU A 925 11.84 26.02 5.66
C GLU A 925 11.77 27.09 4.56
N LEU A 926 11.57 28.36 4.92
CA LEU A 926 11.63 29.50 4.00
C LEU A 926 13.06 29.97 3.70
N ALA A 927 14.06 29.48 4.46
CA ALA A 927 15.43 29.98 4.45
C ALA A 927 15.51 31.51 4.59
N ASP A 928 14.75 32.07 5.54
CA ASP A 928 14.74 33.52 5.79
C ASP A 928 16.11 34.00 6.29
N ALA A 929 16.90 34.64 5.42
CA ALA A 929 18.31 34.98 5.69
C ALA A 929 18.54 35.71 7.02
N PRO A 930 17.75 36.73 7.43
CA PRO A 930 17.95 37.40 8.72
C PRO A 930 17.68 36.52 9.95
N SER A 931 17.02 35.37 9.79
CA SER A 931 16.78 34.43 10.89
C SER A 931 17.98 33.51 11.18
N GLU A 932 18.99 33.47 10.31
CA GLU A 932 20.19 32.62 10.50
C GLU A 932 20.92 32.93 11.81
N GLU A 933 21.27 34.21 12.02
CA GLU A 933 21.97 34.63 13.25
C GLU A 933 21.07 34.50 14.49
N ILE A 934 19.75 34.59 14.33
CA ILE A 934 18.81 34.31 15.42
C ILE A 934 18.91 32.84 15.81
N PHE A 935 18.92 31.92 14.84
CA PHE A 935 19.08 30.50 15.12
C PHE A 935 20.43 30.18 15.74
N LEU A 936 21.53 30.76 15.25
CA LEU A 936 22.85 30.60 15.86
C LEU A 936 22.88 31.12 17.31
N ALA A 937 22.28 32.28 17.58
CA ALA A 937 22.16 32.81 18.93
C ALA A 937 21.34 31.89 19.86
N LEU A 938 20.24 31.30 19.37
CA LEU A 938 19.44 30.34 20.13
C LEU A 938 20.25 29.07 20.46
N VAL A 939 21.03 28.56 19.50
CA VAL A 939 21.87 27.36 19.68
C VAL A 939 23.01 27.60 20.68
N ARG A 940 23.65 28.79 20.64
CA ARG A 940 24.72 29.21 21.56
C ARG A 940 24.24 29.38 23.01
N ASN A 941 22.97 29.73 23.21
CA ASN A 941 22.43 29.97 24.55
C ASN A 941 22.13 28.66 25.29
N GLU A 942 23.05 28.23 26.15
CA GLU A 942 22.92 27.00 26.95
C GLU A 942 21.74 27.01 27.92
N LYS A 943 21.23 28.19 28.29
CA LYS A 943 20.04 28.33 29.15
C LYS A 943 18.72 28.21 28.38
N MET A 944 18.77 28.19 27.05
CA MET A 944 17.59 28.04 26.19
C MET A 944 17.04 26.62 26.27
N GLU A 945 15.71 26.47 26.17
CA GLU A 945 15.06 25.16 26.20
C GLU A 945 15.66 24.21 25.14
N PRO A 946 16.03 22.97 25.48
CA PRO A 946 16.66 22.03 24.54
C PRO A 946 15.88 21.83 23.25
N ALA A 947 14.54 21.81 23.32
CA ALA A 947 13.67 21.69 22.15
C ALA A 947 13.84 22.86 21.16
N ILE A 948 14.00 24.09 21.66
CA ILE A 948 14.21 25.29 20.83
C ILE A 948 15.58 25.25 20.18
N ARG A 949 16.62 24.87 20.94
CA ARG A 949 17.98 24.69 20.41
C ARG A 949 18.00 23.64 19.31
N LEU A 950 17.29 22.52 19.49
CA LEU A 950 17.18 21.45 18.52
C LEU A 950 16.41 21.87 17.26
N ALA A 951 15.30 22.61 17.42
CA ALA A 951 14.57 23.17 16.30
C ALA A 951 15.41 24.18 15.52
N ALA A 952 16.16 25.05 16.20
CA ALA A 952 17.05 26.02 15.57
C ALA A 952 18.18 25.34 14.78
N LEU A 953 18.82 24.32 15.36
CA LEU A 953 19.79 23.46 14.66
C LEU A 953 19.19 22.80 13.41
N THR A 954 17.96 22.31 13.52
CA THR A 954 17.27 21.68 12.38
C THR A 954 16.94 22.72 11.31
N GLY A 955 16.52 23.93 11.69
CA GLY A 955 16.26 25.04 10.78
C GLY A 955 17.51 25.48 10.00
N LEU A 956 18.67 25.48 10.66
CA LEU A 956 19.98 25.81 10.04
C LEU A 956 20.36 24.90 8.87
N ARG A 957 19.72 23.72 8.71
CA ARG A 957 19.92 22.83 7.54
C ARG A 957 19.64 23.48 6.19
N ARG A 958 18.80 24.52 6.15
CA ARG A 958 18.47 25.27 4.91
C ARG A 958 19.35 26.50 4.67
N TYR A 959 20.23 26.81 5.61
CA TYR A 959 21.12 27.98 5.56
C TYR A 959 22.52 27.58 5.09
N SER A 960 23.30 28.58 4.70
CA SER A 960 24.65 28.39 4.14
C SER A 960 25.68 29.41 4.65
N GLY A 961 25.39 30.14 5.73
CA GLY A 961 26.34 31.09 6.29
C GLY A 961 27.66 30.44 6.72
N GLU A 962 28.74 31.19 6.53
CA GLU A 962 30.12 30.76 6.81
C GLU A 962 30.37 30.58 8.33
N ASP A 963 29.60 31.27 9.17
CA ASP A 963 29.70 31.21 10.64
C ASP A 963 29.04 29.97 11.25
N ILE A 964 28.20 29.25 10.50
CA ILE A 964 27.50 28.05 10.98
C ILE A 964 28.52 26.96 11.39
N PRO A 965 29.41 26.47 10.51
CA PRO A 965 30.31 25.36 10.86
C PRO A 965 31.26 25.71 12.00
N SER A 966 31.85 26.91 12.01
CA SER A 966 32.75 27.36 13.07
C SER A 966 32.04 27.46 14.43
N THR A 967 30.80 27.98 14.44
CA THR A 967 29.96 28.02 15.64
C THR A 967 29.67 26.61 16.16
N LEU A 968 29.22 25.70 15.30
CA LEU A 968 28.89 24.32 15.70
C LEU A 968 30.10 23.56 16.24
N LEU A 969 31.26 23.66 15.59
CA LEU A 969 32.50 23.04 16.04
C LEU A 969 32.94 23.57 17.42
N SER A 970 32.79 24.86 17.68
CA SER A 970 33.11 25.47 18.98
C SER A 970 32.18 25.03 20.13
N LEU A 971 30.92 24.70 19.80
CA LEU A 971 29.93 24.24 20.76
C LEU A 971 30.00 22.72 20.96
N TYR A 972 30.50 21.99 19.95
CA TYR A 972 30.48 20.54 19.87
C TYR A 972 30.90 19.80 21.16
N PRO A 973 32.01 20.18 21.84
CA PRO A 973 32.46 19.49 23.06
C PRO A 973 31.42 19.50 24.19
N ARG A 974 30.51 20.49 24.19
CA ARG A 974 29.48 20.70 25.20
C ARG A 974 28.11 20.15 24.80
N LEU A 975 27.89 19.81 23.53
CA LEU A 975 26.62 19.24 23.06
C LEU A 975 26.47 17.79 23.53
N GLN A 976 25.26 17.35 23.84
CA GLN A 976 24.93 15.98 24.24
C GLN A 976 23.65 15.51 23.56
N GLY A 977 23.42 14.20 23.51
CA GLY A 977 22.20 13.60 22.96
C GLY A 977 21.88 14.06 21.53
N ASP A 978 20.60 14.39 21.29
CA ASP A 978 20.11 14.74 19.95
C ASP A 978 20.74 16.05 19.41
N LEU A 979 21.09 17.01 20.27
CA LEU A 979 21.76 18.24 19.85
C LEU A 979 23.13 17.94 19.21
N ARG A 980 23.89 16.98 19.78
CA ARG A 980 25.17 16.54 19.21
C ARG A 980 24.95 15.84 17.88
N GLN A 981 24.00 14.91 17.80
CA GLN A 981 23.71 14.15 16.57
C GLN A 981 23.27 15.06 15.41
N VAL A 982 22.32 15.98 15.65
CA VAL A 982 21.86 16.93 14.63
C VAL A 982 22.97 17.86 14.18
N SER A 983 23.83 18.31 15.11
CA SER A 983 24.98 19.16 14.76
C SER A 983 26.00 18.42 13.89
N GLN A 984 26.28 17.14 14.17
CA GLN A 984 27.13 16.32 13.29
C GLN A 984 26.50 16.14 11.91
N SER A 985 25.21 15.81 11.85
CA SER A 985 24.49 15.62 10.58
C SER A 985 24.48 16.90 9.75
N LEU A 986 24.30 18.05 10.41
CA LEU A 986 24.39 19.37 9.77
C LEU A 986 25.80 19.63 9.25
N LEU A 987 26.85 19.42 10.04
CA LEU A 987 28.25 19.57 9.61
C LEU A 987 28.60 18.60 8.46
N ALA A 988 28.09 17.37 8.48
CA ALA A 988 28.31 16.40 7.41
C ALA A 988 27.53 16.76 6.11
N SER A 989 26.47 17.57 6.19
CA SER A 989 25.52 17.81 5.10
C SER A 989 26.07 18.61 3.91
N ARG A 990 27.26 19.21 4.02
CA ARG A 990 27.91 19.96 2.93
C ARG A 990 29.38 19.58 2.83
N PRO A 991 29.99 19.57 1.63
CA PRO A 991 31.38 19.15 1.47
C PRO A 991 32.35 20.03 2.27
N GLU A 992 32.18 21.37 2.24
CA GLU A 992 33.05 22.29 2.96
C GLU A 992 32.98 22.10 4.49
N TRP A 993 31.78 21.83 5.00
CA TRP A 993 31.55 21.62 6.43
C TRP A 993 31.99 20.22 6.87
N ALA A 994 31.80 19.22 6.02
CA ALA A 994 32.25 17.85 6.23
C ALA A 994 33.78 17.79 6.28
N HIS A 995 34.45 18.54 5.42
CA HIS A 995 35.91 18.68 5.47
C HIS A 995 36.37 19.27 6.81
N GLN A 996 35.75 20.35 7.28
CA GLN A 996 36.06 20.92 8.61
C GLN A 996 35.77 19.94 9.76
N LEU A 997 34.67 19.17 9.69
CA LEU A 997 34.35 18.12 10.64
C LEU A 997 35.44 17.03 10.67
N LEU A 998 35.91 16.60 9.50
CA LEU A 998 36.96 15.58 9.36
C LEU A 998 38.32 16.10 9.83
N LEU A 999 38.63 17.38 9.61
CA LEU A 999 39.81 18.02 10.20
C LEU A 999 39.72 18.08 11.72
N ALA A 1000 38.56 18.44 12.29
CA ALA A 1000 38.35 18.41 13.73
C ALA A 1000 38.51 16.99 14.32
N VAL A 1001 38.18 15.95 13.55
CA VAL A 1001 38.47 14.56 13.93
C VAL A 1001 39.97 14.26 13.85
N LYS A 1002 40.63 14.64 12.77
CA LYS A 1002 42.08 14.46 12.57
C LYS A 1002 42.89 15.12 13.69
N ASP A 1003 42.49 16.32 14.10
CA ASP A 1003 43.16 17.11 15.14
C ASP A 1003 42.76 16.70 16.57
N GLY A 1004 41.90 15.69 16.72
CA GLY A 1004 41.48 15.16 18.03
C GLY A 1004 40.49 16.04 18.80
N ILE A 1005 39.95 17.09 18.18
CA ILE A 1005 38.90 17.95 18.76
C ILE A 1005 37.59 17.16 18.89
N ILE A 1006 37.31 16.31 17.90
CA ILE A 1006 36.15 15.41 17.88
C ILE A 1006 36.64 13.97 17.88
N ASP A 1007 36.19 13.18 18.85
CA ASP A 1007 36.47 11.74 18.86
C ASP A 1007 35.82 11.09 17.62
N LYS A 1008 36.63 10.38 16.83
CA LYS A 1008 36.16 9.60 15.68
C LYS A 1008 35.07 8.60 16.06
N ALA A 1009 35.10 8.03 17.26
CA ALA A 1009 34.08 7.09 17.73
C ALA A 1009 32.70 7.75 17.91
N SER A 1010 32.64 9.08 17.97
CA SER A 1010 31.39 9.83 18.10
C SER A 1010 30.65 10.07 16.78
N ILE A 1011 31.30 9.86 15.62
CA ILE A 1011 30.70 10.11 14.31
C ILE A 1011 29.81 8.92 13.90
N SER A 1012 28.53 9.20 13.62
CA SER A 1012 27.58 8.14 13.24
C SER A 1012 27.86 7.53 11.86
N GLN A 1013 27.49 6.26 11.67
CA GLN A 1013 27.62 5.56 10.39
C GLN A 1013 26.86 6.24 9.25
N ALA A 1014 25.67 6.82 9.51
CA ALA A 1014 24.98 7.60 8.48
C ALA A 1014 25.76 8.83 8.03
N ASN A 1015 26.44 9.52 8.95
CA ASN A 1015 27.26 10.68 8.58
C ASN A 1015 28.47 10.23 7.75
N ILE A 1016 29.07 9.07 8.06
CA ILE A 1016 30.15 8.49 7.24
C ILE A 1016 29.64 8.14 5.84
N LEU A 1017 28.49 7.45 5.73
CA LEU A 1017 27.87 7.11 4.45
C LEU A 1017 27.51 8.35 3.63
N LEU A 1018 26.98 9.38 4.29
CA LEU A 1018 26.67 10.68 3.68
C LEU A 1018 27.94 11.35 3.15
N MET A 1019 28.98 11.48 3.98
CA MET A 1019 30.24 12.11 3.57
C MET A 1019 30.95 11.32 2.47
N ASN A 1020 30.76 9.99 2.40
CA ASN A 1020 31.26 9.15 1.33
C ASN A 1020 30.55 9.40 -0.02
N HIS A 1021 29.43 10.15 -0.05
CA HIS A 1021 28.80 10.58 -1.29
C HIS A 1021 29.53 11.74 -1.98
N TYR A 1022 30.42 12.46 -1.28
CA TYR A 1022 31.19 13.53 -1.88
C TYR A 1022 32.33 12.97 -2.73
N GLU A 1023 32.54 13.53 -3.93
CA GLU A 1023 33.65 13.17 -4.83
C GLU A 1023 34.95 13.95 -4.52
N ASP A 1024 34.97 14.70 -3.42
CA ASP A 1024 36.13 15.47 -2.99
C ASP A 1024 37.27 14.53 -2.53
N SER A 1025 38.45 14.66 -3.13
CA SER A 1025 39.59 13.78 -2.89
C SER A 1025 40.11 13.85 -1.46
N GLU A 1026 40.04 15.02 -0.82
CA GLU A 1026 40.55 15.22 0.54
C GLU A 1026 39.59 14.62 1.57
N ILE A 1027 38.29 14.84 1.40
CA ILE A 1027 37.25 14.15 2.19
C ILE A 1027 37.40 12.63 2.07
N LYS A 1028 37.55 12.11 0.84
CA LYS A 1028 37.76 10.67 0.59
C LYS A 1028 39.02 10.14 1.29
N SER A 1029 40.11 10.92 1.28
CA SER A 1029 41.36 10.57 1.96
C SER A 1029 41.16 10.54 3.48
N LEU A 1030 40.57 11.57 4.07
CA LEU A 1030 40.32 11.65 5.52
C LEU A 1030 39.36 10.55 6.00
N LEU A 1031 38.30 10.26 5.25
CA LEU A 1031 37.40 9.13 5.54
C LEU A 1031 38.14 7.80 5.50
N THR A 1032 39.01 7.61 4.50
CA THR A 1032 39.84 6.40 4.37
C THR A 1032 40.82 6.26 5.53
N GLN A 1033 41.46 7.35 5.94
CA GLN A 1033 42.44 7.37 7.01
C GLN A 1033 41.83 7.12 8.40
N HIS A 1034 40.64 7.66 8.68
CA HIS A 1034 40.09 7.69 10.04
C HIS A 1034 38.91 6.72 10.26
N PHE A 1035 38.17 6.34 9.22
CA PHE A 1035 36.88 5.66 9.32
C PHE A 1035 36.73 4.39 8.49
N ARG A 1036 37.70 4.01 7.64
CA ARG A 1036 37.63 2.71 6.94
C ARG A 1036 38.18 1.58 7.83
N PRO A 1037 37.33 0.70 8.38
CA PRO A 1037 37.74 -0.69 8.54
C PRO A 1037 37.81 -1.33 7.15
N SER A 1038 38.76 -2.24 6.92
CA SER A 1038 38.75 -3.08 5.71
C SER A 1038 37.46 -3.87 5.69
N PRO A 1039 36.53 -3.65 4.72
CA PRO A 1039 35.32 -4.46 4.66
C PRO A 1039 35.72 -5.91 4.42
N ARG A 1040 35.17 -6.82 5.23
CA ARG A 1040 35.35 -8.26 5.01
C ARG A 1040 34.87 -8.62 3.60
N SER A 1041 35.68 -9.37 2.87
CA SER A 1041 35.26 -10.01 1.62
C SER A 1041 34.06 -10.94 1.89
N ASN A 1042 33.26 -11.22 0.85
CA ASN A 1042 32.13 -12.15 0.97
C ASN A 1042 32.56 -13.53 1.54
N LYS A 1043 33.80 -13.95 1.26
CA LYS A 1043 34.39 -15.17 1.81
C LYS A 1043 34.60 -15.06 3.32
N GLU A 1044 35.24 -13.98 3.80
CA GLU A 1044 35.47 -13.75 5.24
C GLU A 1044 34.15 -13.57 6.00
N LYS A 1045 33.14 -12.93 5.40
CA LYS A 1045 31.79 -12.82 5.98
C LYS A 1045 31.14 -14.20 6.14
N ALA A 1046 31.19 -15.04 5.10
CA ALA A 1046 30.67 -16.40 5.16
C ALA A 1046 31.37 -17.24 6.23
N GLU A 1047 32.70 -17.19 6.30
CA GLU A 1047 33.50 -17.87 7.32
C GLU A 1047 33.13 -17.40 8.74
N ARG A 1048 32.99 -16.09 8.95
CA ARG A 1048 32.55 -15.54 10.25
C ARG A 1048 31.15 -16.00 10.64
N ILE A 1049 30.21 -16.04 9.70
CA ILE A 1049 28.86 -16.53 10.00
C ILE A 1049 28.91 -17.98 10.46
N THR A 1050 29.67 -18.83 9.76
CA THR A 1050 29.87 -20.24 10.16
C THR A 1050 30.49 -20.34 11.56
N GLU A 1051 31.51 -19.53 11.86
CA GLU A 1051 32.15 -19.48 13.18
C GLU A 1051 31.14 -19.09 14.29
N ILE A 1052 30.36 -18.02 14.08
CA ILE A 1052 29.37 -17.55 15.05
C ILE A 1052 28.25 -18.58 15.24
N LYS A 1053 27.76 -19.21 14.17
CA LYS A 1053 26.77 -20.29 14.29
C LYS A 1053 27.32 -21.47 15.08
N ALA A 1054 28.57 -21.89 14.82
CA ALA A 1054 29.22 -22.96 15.58
C ALA A 1054 29.39 -22.60 17.05
N LEU A 1055 29.77 -21.34 17.34
CA LEU A 1055 29.81 -20.81 18.70
C LEU A 1055 28.44 -20.94 19.37
N LEU A 1056 27.38 -20.42 18.74
CA LEU A 1056 26.03 -20.40 19.29
C LEU A 1056 25.39 -21.79 19.40
N SER A 1057 25.83 -22.75 18.58
CA SER A 1057 25.33 -24.14 18.61
C SER A 1057 26.04 -25.01 19.65
N ALA A 1058 27.15 -24.56 20.25
CA ALA A 1058 27.86 -25.32 21.26
C ALA A 1058 27.10 -25.32 22.61
N GLU A 1059 27.00 -26.50 23.24
CA GLU A 1059 26.19 -26.73 24.46
C GLU A 1059 26.60 -25.86 25.67
N LYS A 1060 27.88 -25.47 25.78
CA LYS A 1060 28.41 -24.62 26.86
C LYS A 1060 29.53 -23.71 26.36
N PRO A 1061 29.69 -22.50 26.96
CA PRO A 1061 28.81 -21.88 27.95
C PRO A 1061 27.49 -21.38 27.34
N ILE A 1062 26.44 -21.27 28.16
CA ILE A 1062 25.11 -20.79 27.74
C ILE A 1062 25.08 -19.25 27.89
N GLY A 1063 24.36 -18.55 27.01
CA GLY A 1063 24.16 -17.11 27.14
C GLY A 1063 23.17 -16.73 28.24
N ASN A 1064 23.40 -15.60 28.91
CA ASN A 1064 22.51 -14.99 29.90
C ASN A 1064 21.66 -13.87 29.26
N PRO A 1065 20.33 -14.01 29.15
CA PRO A 1065 19.46 -12.98 28.59
C PRO A 1065 19.51 -11.62 29.31
N SER A 1066 19.79 -11.59 30.63
CA SER A 1066 19.88 -10.33 31.38
C SER A 1066 21.11 -9.53 30.97
N ASP A 1067 22.26 -10.20 30.85
CA ASP A 1067 23.50 -9.58 30.37
C ASP A 1067 23.39 -9.23 28.87
N GLY A 1068 22.67 -10.06 28.12
CA GLY A 1068 22.34 -9.84 26.72
C GLY A 1068 21.51 -8.58 26.47
N TYR A 1069 20.60 -8.22 27.38
CA TYR A 1069 19.90 -6.94 27.32
C TYR A 1069 20.87 -5.76 27.40
N THR A 1070 21.89 -5.82 28.26
CA THR A 1070 22.92 -4.77 28.33
C THR A 1070 23.67 -4.63 27.01
N VAL A 1071 24.03 -5.76 26.38
CA VAL A 1071 24.67 -5.75 25.05
C VAL A 1071 23.72 -5.19 23.98
N PHE A 1072 22.45 -5.58 23.99
CA PHE A 1072 21.43 -5.04 23.07
C PHE A 1072 21.24 -3.53 23.25
N ALA A 1073 21.14 -3.06 24.50
CA ALA A 1073 20.97 -1.65 24.83
C ALA A 1073 22.14 -0.81 24.31
N GLN A 1074 23.36 -1.36 24.35
CA GLN A 1074 24.58 -0.69 23.89
C GLN A 1074 24.76 -0.73 22.37
N GLN A 1075 24.48 -1.88 21.72
CA GLN A 1075 24.85 -2.12 20.33
C GLN A 1075 23.67 -1.97 19.34
N CYS A 1076 22.45 -2.24 19.78
CA CYS A 1076 21.29 -2.41 18.88
C CYS A 1076 20.15 -1.41 19.15
N ALA A 1077 19.89 -1.07 20.42
CA ALA A 1077 18.73 -0.27 20.83
C ALA A 1077 18.74 1.18 20.31
N ALA A 1078 19.89 1.67 19.88
CA ALA A 1078 20.02 2.97 19.20
C ALA A 1078 19.24 3.01 17.87
N CYS A 1079 19.08 1.87 17.20
CA CYS A 1079 18.34 1.78 15.94
C CYS A 1079 17.08 0.93 16.03
N HIS A 1080 17.12 -0.17 16.78
CA HIS A 1080 16.05 -1.16 16.78
C HIS A 1080 15.20 -1.09 18.03
N ARG A 1081 13.89 -1.31 17.83
CA ARG A 1081 12.98 -1.63 18.92
C ARG A 1081 12.94 -3.15 19.11
N PHE A 1082 12.95 -3.61 20.35
CA PHE A 1082 12.72 -5.02 20.70
C PHE A 1082 12.09 -5.08 22.09
N LYS A 1083 10.97 -5.81 22.23
CA LYS A 1083 10.20 -5.89 23.49
C LYS A 1083 9.86 -4.51 24.07
N ASP A 1084 9.42 -3.62 23.18
CA ASP A 1084 9.10 -2.21 23.47
C ASP A 1084 10.26 -1.35 24.01
N GLN A 1085 11.51 -1.86 23.98
CA GLN A 1085 12.74 -1.12 24.32
C GLN A 1085 13.48 -0.68 23.06
N GLY A 1086 14.18 0.47 23.12
CA GLY A 1086 14.97 1.01 22.02
C GLY A 1086 14.25 2.05 21.16
N ARG A 1087 14.72 2.25 19.92
CA ARG A 1087 14.23 3.31 19.01
C ARG A 1087 13.56 2.73 17.76
N ASP A 1088 12.68 3.52 17.16
CA ASP A 1088 11.96 3.20 15.91
C ASP A 1088 12.66 3.84 14.71
N ILE A 1089 13.87 3.35 14.41
CA ILE A 1089 14.71 3.84 13.30
C ILE A 1089 14.93 2.71 12.29
N GLY A 1090 15.44 1.57 12.75
CA GLY A 1090 15.45 0.30 12.04
C GLY A 1090 14.19 -0.52 12.33
N PRO A 1091 14.04 -1.68 11.68
CA PRO A 1091 12.89 -2.54 11.91
C PRO A 1091 12.73 -2.90 13.39
N ASP A 1092 11.50 -2.82 13.91
CA ASP A 1092 11.15 -3.47 15.16
C ASP A 1092 11.46 -4.96 15.03
N LEU A 1093 12.32 -5.48 15.90
CA LEU A 1093 12.79 -6.87 15.90
C LEU A 1093 11.79 -7.80 16.63
N THR A 1094 10.77 -7.24 17.28
CA THR A 1094 9.72 -8.00 17.95
C THR A 1094 8.89 -8.75 16.90
N GLY A 1095 8.74 -10.06 17.07
CA GLY A 1095 7.89 -10.89 16.21
C GLY A 1095 8.54 -11.47 14.95
N TYR A 1096 9.88 -11.40 14.84
CA TYR A 1096 10.67 -12.03 13.78
C TYR A 1096 11.28 -13.35 14.29
N GLU A 1097 11.82 -14.15 13.38
CA GLU A 1097 12.49 -15.42 13.69
C GLU A 1097 13.86 -15.23 14.34
N MET A 1098 13.91 -14.60 15.51
CA MET A 1098 15.16 -14.40 16.26
C MET A 1098 15.80 -15.73 16.71
N LYS A 1099 15.02 -16.83 16.73
CA LYS A 1099 15.51 -18.19 17.03
C LYS A 1099 16.23 -18.84 15.85
N ASN A 1100 15.93 -18.41 14.63
CA ASN A 1100 16.55 -18.95 13.44
C ASN A 1100 17.93 -18.30 13.25
N LEU A 1101 19.00 -19.02 13.61
CA LEU A 1101 20.37 -18.52 13.46
C LEU A 1101 20.75 -18.29 11.99
N ASP A 1102 20.09 -18.97 11.07
CA ASP A 1102 20.28 -18.83 9.62
C ASP A 1102 19.65 -17.57 9.06
N TYR A 1103 18.72 -16.97 9.80
CA TYR A 1103 18.22 -15.62 9.56
C TYR A 1103 18.99 -14.58 10.37
N LEU A 1104 19.12 -14.78 11.69
CA LEU A 1104 19.63 -13.78 12.62
C LEU A 1104 21.12 -13.47 12.40
N VAL A 1105 21.98 -14.49 12.31
CA VAL A 1105 23.43 -14.27 12.24
C VAL A 1105 23.84 -13.59 10.94
N PRO A 1106 23.38 -14.02 9.74
CA PRO A 1106 23.66 -13.30 8.51
C PRO A 1106 23.16 -11.86 8.52
N ALA A 1107 21.97 -11.60 9.06
CA ALA A 1107 21.41 -10.25 9.13
C ALA A 1107 22.27 -9.29 9.98
N ILE A 1108 23.02 -9.80 10.96
CA ILE A 1108 23.92 -9.01 11.80
C ILE A 1108 25.33 -8.90 11.19
N VAL A 1109 25.88 -10.01 10.67
CA VAL A 1109 27.25 -10.05 10.14
C VAL A 1109 27.36 -9.41 8.77
N ASP A 1110 26.34 -9.55 7.93
CA ASP A 1110 26.25 -8.96 6.59
C ASP A 1110 24.92 -8.24 6.38
N PRO A 1111 24.72 -7.06 7.02
CA PRO A 1111 23.48 -6.31 6.91
C PRO A 1111 23.20 -5.80 5.48
N ASN A 1112 24.17 -5.89 4.58
CA ASN A 1112 24.05 -5.55 3.17
C ASN A 1112 23.49 -6.70 2.31
N LEU A 1113 23.39 -7.93 2.86
CA LEU A 1113 22.85 -9.09 2.16
C LEU A 1113 21.39 -8.87 1.71
N GLY A 1114 20.65 -8.06 2.47
CA GLY A 1114 19.32 -7.62 2.11
C GLY A 1114 18.88 -6.45 2.98
N ILE A 1115 18.78 -5.25 2.39
CA ILE A 1115 18.21 -4.09 3.08
C ILE A 1115 16.71 -4.24 3.05
N ARG A 1116 16.11 -4.29 4.24
CA ARG A 1116 14.67 -4.43 4.31
C ARG A 1116 13.95 -3.21 3.75
N GLU A 1117 12.91 -3.50 3.00
CA GLU A 1117 12.00 -2.52 2.42
C GLU A 1117 11.42 -1.55 3.45
N GLY A 1118 11.41 -0.27 3.11
CA GLY A 1118 11.01 0.81 4.02
C GLY A 1118 12.12 1.27 4.97
N PHE A 1119 13.21 0.51 5.09
CA PHE A 1119 14.42 0.85 5.85
C PHE A 1119 15.63 1.07 4.94
N GLU A 1120 15.37 1.39 3.67
CA GLU A 1120 16.39 1.84 2.73
C GLU A 1120 16.70 3.31 3.02
N LEU A 1121 17.93 3.61 3.44
CA LEU A 1121 18.33 4.99 3.69
C LEU A 1121 18.26 5.78 2.39
N SER A 1122 17.45 6.83 2.36
CA SER A 1122 17.36 7.73 1.22
C SER A 1122 18.34 8.88 1.41
N THR A 1123 19.14 9.15 0.39
CA THR A 1123 20.01 10.33 0.29
C THR A 1123 19.31 11.38 -0.57
N ILE A 1124 19.06 12.54 0.04
CA ILE A 1124 18.34 13.66 -0.56
C ILE A 1124 19.30 14.83 -0.73
N THR A 1125 19.61 15.18 -1.96
CA THR A 1125 20.35 16.41 -2.28
C THR A 1125 19.35 17.53 -2.48
N LEU A 1126 19.49 18.60 -1.71
CA LEU A 1126 18.72 19.83 -1.86
C LEU A 1126 19.31 20.69 -2.97
N ARG A 1127 18.45 21.50 -3.62
CA ARG A 1127 18.91 22.57 -4.50
C ARG A 1127 19.62 23.64 -3.67
N PRO A 1128 20.71 24.22 -4.20
CA PRO A 1128 21.35 25.34 -3.54
C PRO A 1128 20.44 26.57 -3.57
N ALA A 1129 20.43 27.35 -2.48
CA ALA A 1129 19.85 28.68 -2.45
C ALA A 1129 20.94 29.71 -2.77
N GLY A 1130 20.72 30.56 -3.78
CA GLY A 1130 21.71 31.55 -4.22
C GLY A 1130 23.02 30.90 -4.72
N ASN A 1131 24.16 31.37 -4.22
CA ASN A 1131 25.50 30.89 -4.59
C ASN A 1131 26.02 29.74 -3.69
N ALA A 1132 25.20 29.20 -2.79
CA ALA A 1132 25.63 28.17 -1.85
C ALA A 1132 25.92 26.82 -2.53
N THR A 1133 26.68 25.94 -1.86
CA THR A 1133 26.75 24.53 -2.24
C THR A 1133 25.44 23.78 -1.94
N SER A 1134 25.24 22.62 -2.55
CA SER A 1134 24.04 21.81 -2.28
C SER A 1134 24.18 21.11 -0.93
N ALA A 1135 23.13 21.16 -0.10
CA ALA A 1135 23.07 20.36 1.12
C ALA A 1135 22.56 18.95 0.82
N ILE A 1136 23.11 17.95 1.51
CA ILE A 1136 22.69 16.55 1.44
C ILE A 1136 22.08 16.16 2.79
N LEU A 1137 20.90 15.55 2.75
CA LEU A 1137 20.20 14.97 3.88
C LEU A 1137 20.10 13.46 3.70
N THR A 1138 20.03 12.71 4.80
CA THR A 1138 19.80 11.26 4.77
C THR A 1138 18.69 10.87 5.74
N GLY A 1139 17.78 9.99 5.32
CA GLY A 1139 16.72 9.45 6.19
C GLY A 1139 15.79 8.47 5.49
N PHE A 1140 14.84 7.91 6.23
CA PHE A 1140 13.84 6.98 5.71
C PHE A 1140 12.58 7.74 5.28
N ILE A 1141 12.03 7.43 4.10
CA ILE A 1141 10.81 8.08 3.62
C ILE A 1141 9.61 7.55 4.42
N THR A 1142 8.97 8.43 5.18
CA THR A 1142 7.82 8.10 6.03
C THR A 1142 6.48 8.54 5.44
N ASP A 1143 6.50 9.56 4.58
CA ASP A 1143 5.33 10.05 3.86
C ASP A 1143 5.74 10.68 2.52
N THR A 1144 4.85 10.61 1.53
CA THR A 1144 5.09 11.19 0.21
C THR A 1144 3.78 11.49 -0.53
N ASN A 1145 3.75 12.63 -1.21
CA ASN A 1145 2.67 13.04 -2.11
C ASN A 1145 3.27 13.75 -3.34
N ASP A 1146 2.44 14.41 -4.16
CA ASP A 1146 2.89 15.08 -5.39
C ASP A 1146 3.70 16.37 -5.16
N LEU A 1147 3.68 16.92 -3.95
CA LEU A 1147 4.31 18.21 -3.61
C LEU A 1147 5.48 18.08 -2.63
N THR A 1148 5.47 17.07 -1.76
CA THR A 1148 6.46 16.89 -0.70
C THR A 1148 6.92 15.45 -0.53
N VAL A 1149 8.11 15.32 0.06
CA VAL A 1149 8.64 14.07 0.61
C VAL A 1149 9.01 14.33 2.06
N THR A 1150 8.58 13.45 2.95
CA THR A 1150 8.95 13.50 4.36
C THR A 1150 9.97 12.40 4.63
N ILE A 1151 11.12 12.79 5.19
CA ILE A 1151 12.12 11.83 5.68
C ILE A 1151 12.23 11.89 7.20
N LYS A 1152 12.49 10.74 7.82
CA LYS A 1152 12.90 10.61 9.22
C LYS A 1152 14.38 10.23 9.26
N ASP A 1153 15.23 11.09 9.81
CA ASP A 1153 16.66 10.78 9.97
C ASP A 1153 16.91 9.80 11.13
N LEU A 1154 18.15 9.37 11.33
CA LEU A 1154 18.52 8.44 12.41
C LEU A 1154 18.35 9.02 13.82
N SER A 1155 18.29 10.35 13.95
CA SER A 1155 17.97 11.01 15.21
C SER A 1155 16.47 10.99 15.48
N GLY A 1156 15.66 10.47 14.56
CA GLY A 1156 14.20 10.40 14.65
C GLY A 1156 13.50 11.69 14.21
N ILE A 1157 14.24 12.67 13.69
CA ILE A 1157 13.69 13.96 13.29
C ILE A 1157 13.08 13.83 11.90
N SER A 1158 11.81 14.22 11.80
CA SER A 1158 11.10 14.27 10.52
C SER A 1158 11.29 15.62 9.85
N THR A 1159 11.79 15.61 8.62
CA THR A 1159 11.93 16.81 7.77
C THR A 1159 11.00 16.68 6.58
N VAL A 1160 10.06 17.62 6.45
CA VAL A 1160 9.22 17.74 5.24
C VAL A 1160 9.98 18.58 4.24
N ILE A 1161 10.11 18.06 3.03
CA ILE A 1161 10.88 18.71 1.98
C ILE A 1161 9.99 18.90 0.77
N ALA A 1162 9.89 20.15 0.29
CA ALA A 1162 9.31 20.45 -1.00
C ALA A 1162 9.99 19.60 -2.06
N ARG A 1163 9.19 18.97 -2.92
CA ARG A 1163 9.73 18.41 -4.14
C ARG A 1163 10.44 19.49 -4.95
N LYS A 1164 9.93 20.72 -5.00
CA LYS A 1164 10.65 21.82 -5.68
C LYS A 1164 12.05 22.13 -5.12
N ASP A 1165 12.36 21.70 -3.90
CA ASP A 1165 13.65 21.97 -3.29
C ASP A 1165 14.65 20.82 -3.45
N LEU A 1166 14.26 19.63 -3.94
CA LEU A 1166 15.24 18.57 -4.16
C LEU A 1166 15.93 18.78 -5.50
N SER A 1167 17.24 18.60 -5.53
CA SER A 1167 17.90 18.25 -6.77
C SER A 1167 17.77 16.74 -6.95
N GLN A 1168 18.27 15.92 -6.03
CA GLN A 1168 18.34 14.47 -6.23
C GLN A 1168 17.75 13.70 -5.05
N LEU A 1169 17.13 12.54 -5.32
CA LEU A 1169 16.74 11.56 -4.32
C LEU A 1169 17.22 10.18 -4.77
N THR A 1170 18.12 9.58 -3.99
CA THR A 1170 18.65 8.23 -4.23
C THR A 1170 18.47 7.37 -2.99
N ARG A 1171 18.54 6.04 -3.15
CA ARG A 1171 18.61 5.11 -2.04
C ARG A 1171 20.05 4.62 -1.90
N ALA A 1172 20.54 4.53 -0.68
CA ALA A 1172 21.85 3.97 -0.41
C ALA A 1172 21.86 2.49 -0.82
N PRO A 1173 22.89 2.03 -1.55
CA PRO A 1173 23.03 0.62 -1.90
C PRO A 1173 23.50 -0.24 -0.71
N VAL A 1174 23.81 0.40 0.41
CA VAL A 1174 24.35 -0.23 1.62
C VAL A 1174 23.49 0.15 2.83
N SER A 1175 23.42 -0.77 3.79
CA SER A 1175 22.72 -0.60 5.05
C SER A 1175 23.37 0.46 5.91
N VAL A 1176 22.56 1.11 6.74
CA VAL A 1176 23.03 1.98 7.83
C VAL A 1176 23.64 1.17 8.96
N MET A 1177 23.21 -0.09 9.12
CA MET A 1177 23.75 -0.99 10.12
C MET A 1177 25.22 -1.29 9.79
N PRO A 1178 26.18 -1.02 10.70
CA PRO A 1178 27.58 -1.26 10.43
C PRO A 1178 27.91 -2.75 10.25
N ASP A 1179 28.84 -3.05 9.35
CA ASP A 1179 29.49 -4.37 9.28
C ASP A 1179 30.33 -4.59 10.55
N GLY A 1180 30.42 -5.85 11.02
CA GLY A 1180 31.32 -6.21 12.12
C GLY A 1180 30.82 -5.86 13.53
N LEU A 1181 29.53 -5.59 13.73
CA LEU A 1181 28.95 -5.31 15.06
C LEU A 1181 29.30 -6.37 16.12
N LEU A 1182 29.37 -7.65 15.73
CA LEU A 1182 29.75 -8.74 16.64
C LEU A 1182 31.25 -8.81 16.93
N ASP A 1183 32.10 -8.11 16.19
CA ASP A 1183 33.55 -8.15 16.39
C ASP A 1183 34.00 -7.32 17.60
N LEU A 1184 33.13 -6.43 18.09
CA LEU A 1184 33.32 -5.68 19.33
C LEU A 1184 32.98 -6.50 20.59
N LEU A 1185 32.45 -7.71 20.40
CA LEU A 1185 31.93 -8.56 21.46
C LEU A 1185 32.81 -9.80 21.62
N ASN A 1186 33.06 -10.19 22.86
CA ASN A 1186 33.66 -11.49 23.14
C ASN A 1186 32.63 -12.62 22.96
N ALA A 1187 33.11 -13.87 22.93
CA ALA A 1187 32.27 -15.04 22.70
C ALA A 1187 31.08 -15.16 23.68
N GLN A 1188 31.26 -14.79 24.96
CA GLN A 1188 30.18 -14.84 25.94
C GLN A 1188 29.14 -13.74 25.68
N GLN A 1189 29.57 -12.51 25.39
CA GLN A 1189 28.65 -11.40 25.06
C GLN A 1189 27.80 -11.69 23.82
N ILE A 1190 28.35 -12.39 22.82
CA ILE A 1190 27.60 -12.81 21.63
C ILE A 1190 26.53 -13.83 22.02
N ARG A 1191 26.87 -14.82 22.87
CA ARG A 1191 25.90 -15.79 23.41
C ARG A 1191 24.82 -15.09 24.21
N ASP A 1192 25.19 -14.14 25.06
CA ASP A 1192 24.27 -13.37 25.89
C ASP A 1192 23.30 -12.54 25.03
N LEU A 1193 23.81 -11.80 24.04
CA LEU A 1193 23.01 -11.02 23.09
C LEU A 1193 22.00 -11.90 22.36
N VAL A 1194 22.44 -13.03 21.80
CA VAL A 1194 21.56 -13.95 21.09
C VAL A 1194 20.57 -14.60 22.05
N ALA A 1195 20.97 -14.97 23.26
CA ALA A 1195 20.06 -15.49 24.28
C ALA A 1195 18.96 -14.46 24.63
N TYR A 1196 19.30 -13.17 24.71
CA TYR A 1196 18.31 -12.10 24.88
C TYR A 1196 17.36 -11.98 23.69
N LEU A 1197 17.88 -11.95 22.45
CA LEU A 1197 17.05 -11.88 21.23
C LEU A 1197 16.15 -13.12 21.05
N GLN A 1198 16.58 -14.29 21.51
CA GLN A 1198 15.83 -15.55 21.45
C GLN A 1198 14.86 -15.75 22.62
N SER A 1199 15.03 -14.99 23.71
CA SER A 1199 14.18 -15.09 24.89
C SER A 1199 12.75 -14.63 24.60
N LYS A 1200 11.76 -15.28 25.21
CA LYS A 1200 10.34 -14.94 25.06
C LYS A 1200 10.09 -13.47 25.42
N SER A 1201 9.29 -12.78 24.60
CA SER A 1201 8.86 -11.38 24.79
C SER A 1201 7.97 -11.23 26.01
#